data_AF-A0A432EYC3-F1
#
_entry.id   AF-A0A432EYC3-F1
#
_cell.length_a   1.000
_cell.length_b   1.000
_cell.length_c   1.000
_cell.angle_alpha   90.00
_cell.angle_beta   90.00
_cell.angle_gamma   90.00
#
_symmetry.space_group_name_H-M   'P 1'
#
loop_
_entity.id
_entity.type
_entity.pdbx_description
1 polymer ?
#
loop_
_entity_poly.entity_id
_entity_poly.type
_entity_poly.pdbx_seq_one_letter_code
_entity_poly.pdbx_strand_id
1 'polypeptide(L)'
;MAARYSYAGDGQLPGSVVKAFTIALGQAEEDGDTTRQWLRLSAEKVNGESFRVWALGSTYPARTETAARKTVSRYLLQVGSGQPLEYRNRFTGAAVLPKLGAWEHLFPRQTTDAAEGMFHAQTQYLGHRYRRLAAAEEGNVFSPPEAKVIELLPDLLIGVPHATKQKDQTRLFDESDYELIPLTQADYELMLESGMTCLYVRPEMADWAKTRDVFYWGPGGGDLSYPECLYRSNYLGPALFLDEPAVVTRDHRIRPRLRTDPAYRKAITPQLALDELREHFHKKKTAGTPTVLLRDLAKRPDVDTGGMHFLQRNIYSWETMVSTAGYQLSEGGAAPPASMVWEPPGRVGTRRTLPEMNMTYGCQIPVDSPKNFASIIYGFLRGAARATSRDWGMSIYGAVDRTDAFWFQTHAHDLGARLFFFWDSHKLACVPFNECLALARNLRAHAESHPRRDLVRLKRAAEVLILLPPGYNLGHVHMGKGSLWGVGELNLERRNREGVKYRIVMGNFFTEIERCLRLGVAFDLLWDLDNLQPSGYREVVRIREDGRVEVRAGEQKVVLDKARMPARPGGTPPRLAMSVSPANTPAPLTMTASATITEGDAAIYYTLGANPKGVYRNVMAAWELYGPENEDYRFLRWESEAARIHRGAGTTTVEIGFKVETPGRYRLRTATVDLAGRTAEAWKGFTVEPVQTP
;
A
#
# COMPACT_ATOMS: atom_id res chain seq x y z
N MET A 1 -28.64 24.18 -28.19
CA MET A 1 -27.52 25.09 -28.57
C MET A 1 -26.25 24.28 -28.87
N ALA A 2 -25.49 24.65 -29.91
CA ALA A 2 -24.21 24.03 -30.25
C ALA A 2 -23.19 25.05 -30.79
N ALA A 3 -21.89 24.79 -30.57
CA ALA A 3 -20.80 25.60 -31.10
C ALA A 3 -19.67 24.72 -31.65
N ARG A 4 -19.20 25.06 -32.86
CA ARG A 4 -18.08 24.38 -33.54
C ARG A 4 -16.81 25.20 -33.42
N TYR A 5 -15.70 24.50 -33.21
CA TYR A 5 -14.36 25.05 -33.02
C TYR A 5 -13.37 24.39 -33.97
N SER A 6 -12.39 25.16 -34.43
CA SER A 6 -11.24 24.66 -35.18
C SER A 6 -9.94 25.01 -34.48
N TYR A 7 -8.91 24.21 -34.74
CA TYR A 7 -7.56 24.50 -34.27
C TYR A 7 -7.12 25.91 -34.67
N ALA A 8 -6.47 26.62 -33.75
CA ALA A 8 -6.14 28.03 -33.89
C ALA A 8 -4.65 28.30 -34.20
N GLY A 9 -3.82 27.26 -34.28
CA GLY A 9 -2.38 27.39 -34.57
C GLY A 9 -2.09 27.32 -36.07
N ASP A 10 -0.91 27.84 -36.44
CA ASP A 10 -0.52 28.03 -37.84
C ASP A 10 0.35 26.88 -38.41
N GLY A 11 0.62 25.84 -37.59
CA GLY A 11 1.45 24.68 -37.95
C GLY A 11 0.65 23.45 -38.42
N GLN A 12 1.32 22.56 -39.16
CA GLN A 12 0.76 21.27 -39.56
C GLN A 12 0.60 20.38 -38.31
N LEU A 13 -0.63 19.98 -38.02
CA LEU A 13 -0.94 19.11 -36.89
C LEU A 13 -0.66 17.63 -37.21
N PRO A 14 -0.08 16.87 -36.27
CA PRO A 14 0.03 15.41 -36.37
C PRO A 14 -1.33 14.70 -36.45
N GLY A 15 -1.32 13.48 -37.01
CA GLY A 15 -2.51 12.72 -37.38
C GLY A 15 -3.54 12.52 -36.27
N SER A 16 -3.10 12.24 -35.04
CA SER A 16 -3.98 11.95 -33.89
C SER A 16 -4.40 13.19 -33.11
N VAL A 17 -4.04 14.39 -33.56
CA VAL A 17 -4.47 15.64 -32.91
C VAL A 17 -5.88 16.01 -33.38
N VAL A 18 -6.70 16.51 -32.46
CA VAL A 18 -8.04 17.03 -32.79
C VAL A 18 -7.91 18.31 -33.61
N LYS A 19 -8.36 18.30 -34.87
CA LYS A 19 -8.38 19.49 -35.74
C LYS A 19 -9.62 20.35 -35.53
N ALA A 20 -10.74 19.74 -35.14
CA ALA A 20 -12.00 20.43 -34.90
C ALA A 20 -12.85 19.68 -33.88
N PHE A 21 -13.70 20.40 -33.16
CA PHE A 21 -14.70 19.79 -32.28
C PHE A 21 -15.98 20.60 -32.24
N THR A 22 -17.04 19.98 -31.71
CA THR A 22 -18.33 20.62 -31.44
C THR A 22 -18.77 20.30 -30.02
N ILE A 23 -19.16 21.34 -29.27
CA ILE A 23 -19.88 21.17 -28.00
C ILE A 23 -21.35 21.47 -28.25
N ALA A 24 -22.24 20.62 -27.75
CA ALA A 24 -23.68 20.81 -27.82
C ALA A 24 -24.38 20.48 -26.50
N LEU A 25 -25.44 21.24 -26.20
CA LEU A 25 -26.40 20.94 -25.13
C LEU A 25 -27.55 20.12 -25.70
N GLY A 26 -27.85 19.00 -25.05
CA GLY A 26 -28.88 18.04 -25.45
C GLY A 26 -30.18 18.20 -24.67
N GLN A 27 -30.87 17.09 -24.44
CA GLN A 27 -32.07 17.03 -23.62
C GLN A 27 -31.76 17.31 -22.14
N ALA A 28 -32.63 18.04 -21.45
CA ALA A 28 -32.63 18.14 -20.00
C ALA A 28 -33.44 16.99 -19.39
N GLU A 29 -32.96 16.44 -18.28
CA GLU A 29 -33.61 15.39 -17.50
C GLU A 29 -33.84 15.93 -16.08
N GLU A 30 -35.04 15.75 -15.55
CA GLU A 30 -35.34 16.05 -14.15
C GLU A 30 -34.98 14.84 -13.28
N ASP A 31 -34.14 15.05 -12.27
CA ASP A 31 -33.85 14.07 -11.21
C ASP A 31 -34.20 14.67 -9.85
N GLY A 32 -35.44 14.45 -9.40
CA GLY A 32 -36.01 15.13 -8.24
C GLY A 32 -36.07 16.64 -8.47
N ASP A 33 -35.50 17.42 -7.54
CA ASP A 33 -35.44 18.89 -7.63
C ASP A 33 -34.22 19.41 -8.42
N THR A 34 -33.45 18.52 -9.04
CA THR A 34 -32.24 18.90 -9.80
C THR A 34 -32.43 18.63 -11.29
N THR A 35 -32.58 19.69 -12.07
CA THR A 35 -32.47 19.62 -13.54
C THR A 35 -31.03 19.28 -13.94
N ARG A 36 -30.86 18.26 -14.76
CA ARG A 36 -29.58 17.86 -15.35
C ARG A 36 -29.62 18.01 -16.85
N GLN A 37 -28.50 18.40 -17.42
CA GLN A 37 -28.40 18.73 -18.84
C GLN A 37 -27.38 17.82 -19.52
N TRP A 38 -27.77 17.18 -20.62
CA TRP A 38 -26.81 16.48 -21.47
C TRP A 38 -25.84 17.46 -22.12
N LEU A 39 -24.55 17.17 -22.01
CA LEU A 39 -23.46 17.79 -22.77
C LEU A 39 -22.87 16.75 -23.71
N ARG A 40 -22.68 17.11 -24.99
CA ARG A 40 -21.95 16.29 -25.96
C ARG A 40 -20.73 17.05 -26.48
N LEU A 41 -19.58 16.40 -26.41
CA LEU A 41 -18.35 16.79 -27.11
C LEU A 41 -18.14 15.83 -28.29
N SER A 42 -18.04 16.34 -29.50
CA SER A 42 -17.71 15.56 -30.70
C SER A 42 -16.43 16.09 -31.31
N ALA A 43 -15.40 15.25 -31.42
CA ALA A 43 -14.07 15.65 -31.87
C ALA A 43 -13.66 14.90 -33.15
N GLU A 44 -13.00 15.62 -34.04
CA GLU A 44 -12.49 15.15 -35.33
C GLU A 44 -10.98 15.32 -35.37
N LYS A 45 -10.24 14.25 -35.66
CA LYS A 45 -8.78 14.22 -35.72
C LYS A 45 -8.27 14.54 -37.13
N VAL A 46 -7.00 14.90 -37.25
CA VAL A 46 -6.37 15.20 -38.55
C VAL A 46 -6.44 14.01 -39.50
N ASN A 47 -6.20 12.79 -38.99
CA ASN A 47 -6.27 11.54 -39.74
C ASN A 47 -7.69 11.11 -40.16
N GLY A 48 -8.73 11.90 -39.84
CA GLY A 48 -10.12 11.61 -40.19
C GLY A 48 -10.88 10.74 -39.17
N GLU A 49 -10.20 10.18 -38.18
CA GLU A 49 -10.85 9.49 -37.07
C GLU A 49 -11.61 10.47 -36.17
N SER A 50 -12.57 9.98 -35.39
CA SER A 50 -13.39 10.81 -34.51
C SER A 50 -13.79 10.08 -33.24
N PHE A 51 -14.22 10.83 -32.24
CA PHE A 51 -14.82 10.28 -31.03
C PHE A 51 -15.84 11.25 -30.44
N ARG A 52 -16.70 10.74 -29.56
CA ARG A 52 -17.73 11.52 -28.87
C ARG A 52 -17.78 11.16 -27.39
N VAL A 53 -18.00 12.17 -26.57
CA VAL A 53 -18.17 12.06 -25.13
C VAL A 53 -19.49 12.69 -24.75
N TRP A 54 -20.26 12.02 -23.91
CA TRP A 54 -21.46 12.58 -23.31
C TRP A 54 -21.35 12.57 -21.79
N ALA A 55 -21.81 13.65 -21.17
CA ALA A 55 -21.96 13.75 -19.73
C ALA A 55 -23.34 14.33 -19.42
N LEU A 56 -24.09 13.66 -18.55
CA LEU A 56 -25.30 14.23 -17.95
C LEU A 56 -24.90 14.79 -16.60
N GLY A 57 -25.17 16.06 -16.35
CA GLY A 57 -24.88 16.64 -15.05
C GLY A 57 -25.62 17.95 -14.78
N SER A 58 -25.60 18.38 -13.53
CA SER A 58 -26.21 19.64 -13.09
C SER A 58 -25.36 20.87 -13.43
N THR A 59 -24.08 20.67 -13.75
CA THR A 59 -23.15 21.74 -14.14
C THR A 59 -22.25 21.25 -15.26
N TYR A 60 -21.55 22.18 -15.92
CA TYR A 60 -20.43 21.83 -16.81
C TYR A 60 -19.41 20.95 -16.06
N PRO A 61 -18.77 19.96 -16.72
CA PRO A 61 -17.83 19.06 -16.05
C PRO A 61 -16.68 19.82 -15.38
N ALA A 62 -16.42 19.52 -14.11
CA ALA A 62 -15.41 20.23 -13.31
C ALA A 62 -13.96 19.93 -13.76
N ARG A 63 -13.00 20.77 -13.35
CA ARG A 63 -11.56 20.60 -13.69
C ARG A 63 -10.90 19.38 -13.04
N THR A 64 -11.50 18.81 -12.01
CA THR A 64 -10.99 17.64 -11.31
C THR A 64 -12.02 16.51 -11.30
N GLU A 65 -11.53 15.27 -11.33
CA GLU A 65 -12.36 14.08 -11.28
C GLU A 65 -13.25 14.05 -10.03
N THR A 66 -12.68 14.40 -8.88
CA THR A 66 -13.38 14.38 -7.59
C THR A 66 -14.52 15.38 -7.53
N ALA A 67 -14.36 16.56 -8.15
CA ALA A 67 -15.45 17.53 -8.25
C ALA A 67 -16.48 17.08 -9.28
N ALA A 68 -16.05 16.55 -10.43
CA ALA A 68 -16.95 16.09 -11.49
C ALA A 68 -17.85 14.94 -11.03
N ARG A 69 -17.36 14.04 -10.18
CA ARG A 69 -18.16 12.95 -9.57
C ARG A 69 -19.38 13.44 -8.80
N LYS A 70 -19.38 14.69 -8.31
CA LYS A 70 -20.50 15.25 -7.54
C LYS A 70 -21.63 15.76 -8.42
N THR A 71 -21.35 16.06 -9.69
CA THR A 71 -22.32 16.71 -10.60
C THR A 71 -22.65 15.89 -11.83
N VAL A 72 -21.78 14.96 -12.24
CA VAL A 72 -22.00 14.07 -13.39
C VAL A 72 -22.68 12.78 -12.94
N SER A 73 -23.88 12.52 -13.46
CA SER A 73 -24.69 11.34 -13.16
C SER A 73 -24.53 10.21 -14.17
N ARG A 74 -24.29 10.54 -15.45
CA ARG A 74 -24.04 9.57 -16.54
C ARG A 74 -22.86 10.02 -17.39
N TYR A 75 -22.06 9.06 -17.87
CA TYR A 75 -20.85 9.32 -18.65
C TYR A 75 -20.65 8.26 -19.75
N LEU A 76 -20.58 8.71 -21.01
CA LEU A 76 -20.49 7.84 -22.18
C LEU A 76 -19.29 8.22 -23.07
N LEU A 77 -18.68 7.21 -23.70
CA LEU A 77 -17.64 7.36 -24.72
C LEU A 77 -18.00 6.55 -25.97
N GLN A 78 -17.94 7.17 -27.13
CA GLN A 78 -17.99 6.53 -28.44
C GLN A 78 -16.68 6.80 -29.18
N VAL A 79 -16.03 5.74 -29.67
CA VAL A 79 -14.84 5.84 -30.53
C VAL A 79 -15.24 5.50 -31.95
N GLY A 80 -14.91 6.38 -32.90
CA GLY A 80 -15.33 6.27 -34.29
C GLY A 80 -16.84 6.13 -34.44
N SER A 81 -17.25 5.20 -35.31
CA SER A 81 -18.64 4.78 -35.51
C SER A 81 -19.08 3.63 -34.61
N GLY A 82 -18.23 3.17 -33.66
CA GLY A 82 -18.54 2.05 -32.78
C GLY A 82 -19.72 2.33 -31.84
N GLN A 83 -20.24 1.28 -31.20
CA GLN A 83 -21.30 1.46 -30.20
C GLN A 83 -20.78 2.29 -29.01
N PRO A 84 -21.53 3.32 -28.55
CA PRO A 84 -21.19 4.05 -27.33
C PRO A 84 -21.11 3.11 -26.12
N LEU A 85 -20.16 3.38 -25.23
CA LEU A 85 -20.00 2.69 -23.97
C LEU A 85 -20.39 3.63 -22.82
N GLU A 86 -21.26 3.17 -21.93
CA GLU A 86 -21.63 3.88 -20.70
C GLU A 86 -20.98 3.21 -19.48
N TYR A 87 -20.30 3.98 -18.63
CA TYR A 87 -19.58 3.42 -17.48
C TYR A 87 -20.35 3.67 -16.18
N ARG A 88 -20.81 2.59 -15.55
CA ARG A 88 -21.63 2.66 -14.32
C ARG A 88 -21.03 1.85 -13.19
N ASN A 89 -21.23 2.32 -11.97
CA ASN A 89 -20.94 1.53 -10.79
C ASN A 89 -22.00 0.42 -10.68
N ARG A 90 -21.57 -0.84 -10.59
CA ARG A 90 -22.46 -2.01 -10.58
C ARG A 90 -23.54 -1.96 -9.49
N PHE A 91 -23.22 -1.50 -8.28
CA PHE A 91 -24.16 -1.53 -7.16
C PHE A 91 -24.97 -0.25 -6.99
N THR A 92 -24.46 0.90 -7.44
CA THR A 92 -25.10 2.21 -7.21
C THR A 92 -25.66 2.85 -8.47
N GLY A 93 -25.31 2.35 -9.66
CA GLY A 93 -25.66 2.95 -10.95
C GLY A 93 -24.94 4.26 -11.27
N ALA A 94 -24.18 4.84 -10.32
CA ALA A 94 -23.50 6.12 -10.49
C ALA A 94 -22.44 6.08 -11.61
N ALA A 95 -22.24 7.19 -12.31
CA ALA A 95 -21.21 7.31 -13.33
C ALA A 95 -19.81 6.97 -12.78
N VAL A 96 -19.07 6.15 -13.55
CA VAL A 96 -17.65 5.93 -13.31
C VAL A 96 -16.85 6.77 -14.30
N LEU A 97 -16.02 7.65 -13.75
CA LEU A 97 -15.26 8.65 -14.48
C LEU A 97 -13.80 8.21 -14.73
N PRO A 98 -13.13 8.71 -15.79
CA PRO A 98 -11.71 8.42 -16.05
C PRO A 98 -10.81 8.89 -14.91
N LYS A 99 -9.85 8.05 -14.50
CA LYS A 99 -9.04 8.28 -13.29
C LYS A 99 -7.57 8.66 -13.55
N LEU A 100 -7.16 8.81 -14.81
CA LEU A 100 -5.77 9.09 -15.17
C LEU A 100 -5.27 10.46 -14.67
N GLY A 101 -6.16 11.43 -14.44
CA GLY A 101 -5.77 12.76 -13.95
C GLY A 101 -5.74 13.86 -15.00
N ALA A 102 -6.18 13.58 -16.23
CA ALA A 102 -6.22 14.54 -17.33
C ALA A 102 -7.42 15.51 -17.31
N TRP A 103 -8.28 15.46 -16.29
CA TRP A 103 -9.59 16.16 -16.24
C TRP A 103 -9.57 17.66 -16.52
N GLU A 104 -8.47 18.32 -16.20
CA GLU A 104 -8.24 19.73 -16.53
C GLU A 104 -8.29 19.99 -18.04
N HIS A 105 -7.88 19.00 -18.83
CA HIS A 105 -7.67 19.05 -20.28
C HIS A 105 -8.75 18.34 -21.11
N LEU A 106 -9.60 17.51 -20.48
CA LEU A 106 -10.60 16.65 -21.14
C LEU A 106 -11.83 17.39 -21.68
N PHE A 107 -12.10 18.60 -21.23
CA PHE A 107 -13.25 19.38 -21.71
C PHE A 107 -12.74 20.75 -22.13
N PRO A 108 -13.21 21.32 -23.25
CA PRO A 108 -12.77 22.64 -23.68
C PRO A 108 -13.13 23.70 -22.63
N ARG A 109 -12.17 24.58 -22.32
CA ARG A 109 -12.32 25.62 -21.29
C ARG A 109 -11.65 26.90 -21.74
N GLN A 110 -12.03 28.02 -21.14
CA GLN A 110 -11.27 29.25 -21.29
C GLN A 110 -9.93 29.21 -20.54
N THR A 111 -9.00 30.02 -21.03
CA THR A 111 -7.70 30.30 -20.42
C THR A 111 -7.76 31.36 -19.31
N THR A 112 -8.87 32.11 -19.19
CA THR A 112 -9.08 33.17 -18.18
C THR A 112 -10.48 33.06 -17.55
N ASP A 113 -10.62 33.42 -16.27
CA ASP A 113 -11.86 33.29 -15.49
C ASP A 113 -12.90 34.41 -15.75
N ALA A 114 -12.68 35.26 -16.75
CA ALA A 114 -13.30 36.60 -16.85
C ALA A 114 -14.45 36.75 -17.86
N ALA A 115 -15.00 35.67 -18.45
CA ALA A 115 -16.09 35.78 -19.42
C ALA A 115 -17.29 34.90 -19.09
N GLU A 116 -18.49 35.47 -19.25
CA GLU A 116 -19.78 34.81 -19.02
C GLU A 116 -20.19 33.92 -20.22
N GLY A 117 -20.84 32.79 -19.94
CA GLY A 117 -21.40 31.85 -20.92
C GLY A 117 -20.56 30.61 -21.22
N MET A 118 -21.16 29.54 -21.78
CA MET A 118 -20.48 28.24 -22.01
C MET A 118 -19.65 28.18 -23.31
N PHE A 119 -20.07 28.92 -24.35
CA PHE A 119 -19.51 28.83 -25.70
C PHE A 119 -18.58 29.99 -26.00
N HIS A 120 -17.36 29.95 -25.49
CA HIS A 120 -16.40 31.03 -25.62
C HIS A 120 -15.82 31.17 -27.05
N ALA A 121 -15.33 32.36 -27.41
CA ALA A 121 -14.71 32.58 -28.74
C ALA A 121 -13.38 31.81 -28.91
N GLN A 122 -12.64 31.63 -27.82
CA GLN A 122 -11.40 30.86 -27.76
C GLN A 122 -11.41 29.92 -26.55
N THR A 123 -10.87 28.72 -26.74
CA THR A 123 -10.79 27.69 -25.69
C THR A 123 -9.48 26.93 -25.77
N GLN A 124 -9.00 26.43 -24.63
CA GLN A 124 -7.97 25.40 -24.53
C GLN A 124 -8.61 24.02 -24.39
N TYR A 125 -8.08 23.04 -25.11
CA TYR A 125 -8.57 21.67 -25.12
C TYR A 125 -7.42 20.72 -25.48
N LEU A 126 -7.21 19.66 -24.68
CA LEU A 126 -6.14 18.68 -24.89
C LEU A 126 -4.75 19.31 -25.14
N GLY A 127 -4.42 20.37 -24.39
CA GLY A 127 -3.15 21.09 -24.53
C GLY A 127 -3.08 22.12 -25.67
N HIS A 128 -4.10 22.21 -26.52
CA HIS A 128 -4.11 23.06 -27.73
C HIS A 128 -5.13 24.21 -27.65
N ARG A 129 -4.96 25.24 -28.48
CA ARG A 129 -5.89 26.37 -28.59
C ARG A 129 -6.82 26.22 -29.78
N TYR A 130 -8.08 26.59 -29.60
CA TYR A 130 -9.12 26.52 -30.61
C TYR A 130 -9.92 27.81 -30.69
N ARG A 131 -10.39 28.16 -31.89
CA ARG A 131 -11.26 29.32 -32.18
C ARG A 131 -12.63 28.83 -32.59
N ARG A 132 -13.67 29.50 -32.09
CA ARG A 132 -15.06 29.26 -32.47
C ARG A 132 -15.28 29.73 -33.90
N LEU A 133 -15.86 28.88 -34.76
CA LEU A 133 -16.05 29.18 -36.18
C LEU A 133 -17.26 30.08 -36.45
N ALA A 134 -18.32 29.97 -35.64
CA ALA A 134 -19.55 30.73 -35.77
C ALA A 134 -20.14 31.03 -34.38
N ALA A 135 -21.20 31.85 -34.32
CA ALA A 135 -21.99 31.99 -33.10
C ALA A 135 -22.62 30.64 -32.70
N ALA A 136 -22.95 30.47 -31.42
CA ALA A 136 -23.65 29.26 -31.00
C ALA A 136 -25.08 29.29 -31.56
N GLU A 137 -25.47 28.24 -32.28
CA GLU A 137 -26.77 28.16 -32.94
C GLU A 137 -27.74 27.30 -32.12
N GLU A 138 -29.04 27.61 -32.23
CA GLU A 138 -30.11 26.73 -31.80
C GLU A 138 -30.19 25.51 -32.73
N GLY A 139 -29.38 24.50 -32.43
CA GLY A 139 -29.50 23.18 -33.06
C GLY A 139 -30.58 22.33 -32.40
N ASN A 140 -30.98 21.27 -33.11
CA ASN A 140 -31.88 20.23 -32.59
C ASN A 140 -31.39 19.69 -31.25
N VAL A 141 -32.29 19.65 -30.27
CA VAL A 141 -32.06 18.97 -29.00
C VAL A 141 -31.81 17.50 -29.27
N PHE A 142 -30.68 16.97 -28.79
CA PHE A 142 -30.33 15.56 -28.96
C PHE A 142 -30.55 14.78 -27.67
N SER A 143 -30.88 13.50 -27.81
CA SER A 143 -30.76 12.49 -26.76
C SER A 143 -29.50 11.65 -27.04
N PRO A 144 -28.81 11.14 -26.01
CA PRO A 144 -27.68 10.25 -26.23
C PRO A 144 -28.17 8.96 -26.94
N PRO A 145 -27.35 8.36 -27.81
CA PRO A 145 -27.63 7.07 -28.42
C PRO A 145 -27.70 5.94 -27.38
N GLU A 146 -28.30 4.81 -27.77
CA GLU A 146 -28.23 3.58 -26.98
C GLU A 146 -26.77 3.16 -26.80
N ALA A 147 -26.41 2.80 -25.56
CA ALA A 147 -25.05 2.51 -25.16
C ALA A 147 -24.95 1.12 -24.53
N LYS A 148 -23.86 0.41 -24.83
CA LYS A 148 -23.48 -0.77 -24.06
C LYS A 148 -23.02 -0.32 -22.68
N VAL A 149 -23.65 -0.81 -21.63
CA VAL A 149 -23.24 -0.53 -20.25
C VAL A 149 -22.01 -1.38 -19.91
N ILE A 150 -21.00 -0.74 -19.32
CA ILE A 150 -19.84 -1.37 -18.71
C ILE A 150 -19.98 -1.19 -17.19
N GLU A 151 -20.21 -2.29 -16.49
CA GLU A 151 -20.41 -2.29 -15.05
C GLU A 151 -19.08 -2.44 -14.31
N LEU A 152 -18.73 -1.45 -13.49
CA LEU A 152 -17.44 -1.38 -12.81
C LEU A 152 -17.63 -1.32 -11.29
N LEU A 153 -16.62 -1.78 -10.56
CA LEU A 153 -16.55 -1.71 -9.10
C LEU A 153 -15.37 -0.82 -8.67
N PRO A 154 -15.51 0.52 -8.73
CA PRO A 154 -14.42 1.45 -8.42
C PRO A 154 -13.96 1.41 -6.95
N ASP A 155 -14.73 0.77 -6.07
CA ASP A 155 -14.48 0.57 -4.64
C ASP A 155 -13.97 -0.84 -4.29
N LEU A 156 -13.80 -1.71 -5.27
CA LEU A 156 -13.31 -3.07 -5.09
C LEU A 156 -12.49 -3.49 -6.32
N LEU A 157 -11.19 -3.21 -6.31
CA LEU A 157 -10.23 -3.67 -7.31
C LEU A 157 -9.59 -4.98 -6.83
N ILE A 158 -9.82 -6.07 -7.55
CA ILE A 158 -9.30 -7.41 -7.26
C ILE A 158 -8.51 -7.88 -8.47
N GLY A 159 -7.25 -8.29 -8.30
CA GLY A 159 -6.44 -8.73 -9.44
C GLY A 159 -5.06 -9.29 -9.13
N VAL A 160 -4.35 -9.61 -10.21
CA VAL A 160 -2.93 -10.00 -10.20
C VAL A 160 -2.13 -9.03 -11.08
N PRO A 161 -0.84 -8.82 -10.79
CA PRO A 161 -0.02 -7.86 -11.53
C PRO A 161 0.57 -8.38 -12.85
N HIS A 162 0.49 -9.68 -13.15
CA HIS A 162 1.14 -10.27 -14.33
C HIS A 162 0.15 -10.90 -15.33
N ALA A 163 0.60 -11.03 -16.59
CA ALA A 163 -0.13 -11.72 -17.67
C ALA A 163 0.34 -13.18 -17.84
N THR A 164 0.73 -13.83 -16.74
CA THR A 164 1.24 -15.20 -16.69
C THR A 164 0.63 -15.96 -15.52
N LYS A 165 0.66 -17.28 -15.57
CA LYS A 165 0.33 -18.16 -14.44
C LYS A 165 1.39 -19.25 -14.31
N GLN A 166 1.40 -19.92 -13.17
CA GLN A 166 2.32 -21.03 -12.93
C GLN A 166 1.83 -22.26 -13.71
N LYS A 167 2.75 -22.96 -14.37
CA LYS A 167 2.46 -24.22 -15.07
C LYS A 167 2.11 -25.33 -14.08
N ASP A 168 2.93 -25.49 -13.04
CA ASP A 168 2.60 -26.24 -11.84
C ASP A 168 2.14 -25.25 -10.76
N GLN A 169 0.94 -25.46 -10.25
CA GLN A 169 0.31 -24.58 -9.27
C GLN A 169 0.51 -25.05 -7.83
N THR A 170 1.41 -26.01 -7.61
CA THR A 170 1.83 -26.43 -6.28
C THR A 170 2.61 -25.30 -5.61
N ARG A 171 2.19 -24.91 -4.40
CA ARG A 171 2.89 -23.88 -3.63
C ARG A 171 4.29 -24.37 -3.23
N LEU A 172 5.31 -23.60 -3.58
CA LEU A 172 6.72 -23.85 -3.25
C LEU A 172 7.13 -23.05 -1.99
N PHE A 173 7.92 -23.68 -1.11
CA PHE A 173 8.38 -23.10 0.16
C PHE A 173 9.91 -23.08 0.30
N ASP A 174 10.61 -23.65 -0.67
CA ASP A 174 12.05 -23.92 -0.73
C ASP A 174 12.83 -22.86 -1.52
N GLU A 175 12.19 -21.73 -1.84
CA GLU A 175 12.77 -20.61 -2.61
C GLU A 175 13.06 -20.91 -4.08
N SER A 176 12.60 -22.06 -4.59
CA SER A 176 12.60 -22.39 -6.01
C SER A 176 11.72 -21.42 -6.80
N ASP A 177 12.13 -21.12 -8.04
CA ASP A 177 11.34 -20.33 -8.97
C ASP A 177 10.22 -21.17 -9.61
N TYR A 178 9.15 -20.49 -10.04
CA TYR A 178 8.04 -21.12 -10.76
C TYR A 178 8.28 -21.05 -12.27
N GLU A 179 7.97 -22.14 -12.99
CA GLU A 179 7.81 -22.08 -14.44
C GLU A 179 6.49 -21.34 -14.76
N LEU A 180 6.59 -20.21 -15.46
CA LEU A 180 5.45 -19.36 -15.81
C LEU A 180 5.06 -19.55 -17.28
N ILE A 181 3.75 -19.62 -17.53
CA ILE A 181 3.16 -19.68 -18.87
C ILE A 181 2.22 -18.48 -19.10
N PRO A 182 2.12 -17.95 -20.33
CA PRO A 182 1.20 -16.85 -20.64
C PRO A 182 -0.25 -17.17 -20.31
N LEU A 183 -1.00 -16.18 -19.82
CA LEU A 183 -2.46 -16.28 -19.73
C LEU A 183 -3.08 -16.30 -21.14
N THR A 184 -4.09 -17.15 -21.30
CA THR A 184 -4.97 -17.20 -22.48
C THR A 184 -6.21 -16.32 -22.25
N GLN A 185 -6.99 -16.05 -23.30
CA GLN A 185 -8.28 -15.37 -23.14
C GLN A 185 -9.22 -16.15 -22.19
N ALA A 186 -9.24 -17.49 -22.24
CA ALA A 186 -10.05 -18.30 -21.34
C ALA A 186 -9.64 -18.14 -19.86
N ASP A 187 -8.35 -17.95 -19.60
CA ASP A 187 -7.89 -17.67 -18.24
C ASP A 187 -8.40 -16.32 -17.74
N TYR A 188 -8.41 -15.29 -18.60
CA TYR A 188 -8.98 -14.00 -18.24
C TYR A 188 -10.49 -14.09 -17.98
N GLU A 189 -11.25 -14.84 -18.77
CA GLU A 189 -12.68 -15.07 -18.51
C GLU A 189 -12.87 -15.76 -17.15
N LEU A 190 -12.07 -16.78 -16.83
CA LEU A 190 -12.12 -17.47 -15.53
C LEU A 190 -11.78 -16.54 -14.35
N MET A 191 -10.86 -15.59 -14.54
CA MET A 191 -10.55 -14.56 -13.54
C MET A 191 -11.76 -13.64 -13.30
N LEU A 192 -12.44 -13.19 -14.36
CA LEU A 192 -13.66 -12.37 -14.25
C LEU A 192 -14.79 -13.13 -13.55
N GLU A 193 -15.05 -14.38 -13.95
CA GLU A 193 -16.04 -15.26 -13.33
C GLU A 193 -15.75 -15.48 -11.84
N SER A 194 -14.47 -15.58 -11.49
CA SER A 194 -14.01 -15.74 -10.10
C SER A 194 -14.09 -14.45 -9.29
N GLY A 195 -14.43 -13.32 -9.91
CA GLY A 195 -14.64 -12.03 -9.24
C GLY A 195 -13.49 -11.04 -9.30
N MET A 196 -12.47 -11.28 -10.14
CA MET A 196 -11.45 -10.27 -10.39
C MET A 196 -12.03 -9.09 -11.17
N THR A 197 -11.72 -7.88 -10.74
CA THR A 197 -12.29 -6.62 -11.27
C THR A 197 -11.22 -5.67 -11.81
N CYS A 198 -9.94 -6.03 -11.68
CA CYS A 198 -8.80 -5.27 -12.16
C CYS A 198 -7.75 -6.22 -12.76
N LEU A 199 -7.43 -6.05 -14.05
CA LEU A 199 -6.53 -6.96 -14.77
C LEU A 199 -5.34 -6.22 -15.36
N TYR A 200 -4.14 -6.76 -15.15
CA TYR A 200 -3.03 -6.45 -16.04
C TYR A 200 -3.29 -7.13 -17.38
N VAL A 201 -3.16 -6.39 -18.48
CA VAL A 201 -3.31 -6.94 -19.84
C VAL A 201 -2.14 -6.54 -20.71
N ARG A 202 -1.71 -7.45 -21.59
CA ARG A 202 -0.75 -7.14 -22.64
C ARG A 202 -1.45 -6.35 -23.77
N PRO A 203 -0.72 -5.60 -24.61
CA PRO A 203 -1.29 -4.79 -25.69
C PRO A 203 -2.29 -5.53 -26.59
N GLU A 204 -2.02 -6.79 -26.93
CA GLU A 204 -2.88 -7.61 -27.79
C GLU A 204 -4.24 -7.95 -27.16
N MET A 205 -4.37 -7.87 -25.83
CA MET A 205 -5.63 -8.09 -25.11
C MET A 205 -6.39 -6.80 -24.82
N ALA A 206 -5.84 -5.63 -25.20
CA ALA A 206 -6.43 -4.34 -24.87
C ALA A 206 -7.82 -4.16 -25.49
N ASP A 207 -8.02 -4.56 -26.75
CA ASP A 207 -9.32 -4.42 -27.43
C ASP A 207 -10.42 -5.28 -26.80
N TRP A 208 -10.07 -6.50 -26.37
CA TRP A 208 -10.96 -7.35 -25.59
C TRP A 208 -11.36 -6.63 -24.29
N ALA A 209 -10.40 -6.13 -23.51
CA ALA A 209 -10.64 -5.51 -22.20
C ALA A 209 -11.46 -4.20 -22.29
N LYS A 210 -11.35 -3.43 -23.39
CA LYS A 210 -12.08 -2.18 -23.61
C LYS A 210 -13.60 -2.31 -23.51
N THR A 211 -14.14 -3.51 -23.70
CA THR A 211 -15.60 -3.77 -23.77
C THR A 211 -16.12 -4.70 -22.67
N ARG A 212 -15.30 -4.98 -21.65
CA ARG A 212 -15.64 -5.85 -20.51
C ARG A 212 -15.84 -5.06 -19.21
N ASP A 213 -16.60 -5.66 -18.30
CA ASP A 213 -16.96 -5.17 -16.96
C ASP A 213 -15.78 -5.27 -15.98
N VAL A 214 -14.65 -4.68 -16.37
CA VAL A 214 -13.38 -4.80 -15.68
C VAL A 214 -12.53 -3.55 -15.88
N PHE A 215 -11.78 -3.18 -14.85
CA PHE A 215 -10.68 -2.24 -15.02
C PHE A 215 -9.47 -2.96 -15.61
N TYR A 216 -8.75 -2.31 -16.51
CA TYR A 216 -7.52 -2.85 -17.06
C TYR A 216 -6.38 -1.84 -17.06
N TRP A 217 -5.15 -2.34 -17.00
CA TRP A 217 -3.92 -1.55 -17.03
C TRP A 217 -2.81 -2.33 -17.75
N GLY A 218 -1.71 -1.65 -18.09
CA GLY A 218 -0.55 -2.26 -18.75
C GLY A 218 -0.20 -1.63 -20.09
N PRO A 219 -1.12 -1.54 -21.08
CA PRO A 219 -0.82 -0.96 -22.39
C PRO A 219 -0.29 0.47 -22.28
N GLY A 220 0.81 0.75 -23.00
CA GLY A 220 1.55 2.00 -22.95
C GLY A 220 1.04 3.06 -23.92
N GLY A 221 1.64 4.26 -23.89
CA GLY A 221 1.30 5.34 -24.84
C GLY A 221 1.46 4.93 -26.32
N GLY A 222 2.35 3.98 -26.60
CA GLY A 222 2.56 3.39 -27.93
C GLY A 222 1.42 2.51 -28.44
N ASP A 223 0.65 1.90 -27.54
CA ASP A 223 -0.33 0.84 -27.87
C ASP A 223 -1.79 1.32 -27.85
N LEU A 224 -2.01 2.62 -27.67
CA LEU A 224 -3.33 3.19 -27.35
C LEU A 224 -3.83 4.15 -28.43
N SER A 225 -5.15 4.20 -28.59
CA SER A 225 -5.81 5.27 -29.34
C SER A 225 -5.73 6.58 -28.55
N TYR A 226 -5.19 7.62 -29.18
CA TYR A 226 -5.10 8.96 -28.60
C TYR A 226 -6.03 9.93 -29.35
N PRO A 227 -6.76 10.80 -28.64
CA PRO A 227 -6.80 10.99 -27.17
C PRO A 227 -7.84 10.12 -26.44
N GLU A 228 -8.47 9.15 -27.12
CA GLU A 228 -9.60 8.38 -26.60
C GLU A 228 -9.27 7.59 -25.33
N CYS A 229 -8.02 7.15 -25.17
CA CYS A 229 -7.54 6.49 -23.96
C CYS A 229 -7.73 7.36 -22.69
N LEU A 230 -7.67 8.70 -22.82
CA LEU A 230 -7.83 9.63 -21.70
C LEU A 230 -9.28 9.74 -21.21
N TYR A 231 -10.24 9.40 -22.07
CA TYR A 231 -11.68 9.45 -21.79
C TYR A 231 -12.27 8.13 -21.30
N ARG A 232 -11.48 7.06 -21.28
CA ARG A 232 -11.94 5.71 -20.98
C ARG A 232 -11.93 5.45 -19.48
N SER A 233 -13.10 5.20 -18.88
CA SER A 233 -13.21 5.02 -17.43
C SER A 233 -12.64 3.71 -16.92
N ASN A 234 -12.65 2.64 -17.73
CA ASN A 234 -12.14 1.33 -17.34
C ASN A 234 -10.65 1.13 -17.64
N TYR A 235 -9.96 2.13 -18.20
CA TYR A 235 -8.50 2.10 -18.38
C TYR A 235 -7.81 2.85 -17.24
N LEU A 236 -6.87 2.18 -16.58
CA LEU A 236 -6.16 2.70 -15.41
C LEU A 236 -4.74 3.17 -15.70
N GLY A 237 -4.25 3.08 -16.94
CA GLY A 237 -2.92 3.58 -17.31
C GLY A 237 -1.89 2.48 -17.59
N PRO A 238 -0.67 2.86 -18.00
CA PRO A 238 0.43 1.92 -18.28
C PRO A 238 0.99 1.25 -17.02
N ALA A 239 0.81 1.88 -15.87
CA ALA A 239 1.29 1.39 -14.59
C ALA A 239 0.24 1.63 -13.52
N LEU A 240 0.31 0.88 -12.41
CA LEU A 240 -0.67 0.99 -11.35
C LEU A 240 -0.07 1.39 -9.99
N PHE A 241 1.25 1.24 -9.80
CA PHE A 241 1.87 1.47 -8.51
C PHE A 241 3.29 2.05 -8.52
N LEU A 242 3.66 2.68 -7.40
CA LEU A 242 5.04 2.95 -7.00
C LEU A 242 5.52 1.74 -6.19
N ASP A 243 6.58 1.09 -6.66
CA ASP A 243 7.08 -0.16 -6.08
C ASP A 243 7.94 0.08 -4.82
N GLU A 244 7.43 -0.29 -3.66
CA GLU A 244 8.09 -0.29 -2.34
C GLU A 244 9.05 0.89 -2.04
N PRO A 245 8.60 2.16 -2.03
CA PRO A 245 9.50 3.29 -1.89
C PRO A 245 10.40 3.26 -0.63
N ALA A 246 9.91 2.78 0.51
CA ALA A 246 10.71 2.69 1.74
C ALA A 246 11.69 1.51 1.72
N VAL A 247 11.31 0.39 1.10
CA VAL A 247 12.19 -0.77 0.92
C VAL A 247 13.33 -0.44 -0.04
N VAL A 248 13.01 0.20 -1.17
CA VAL A 248 14.00 0.67 -2.14
C VAL A 248 14.93 1.70 -1.51
N THR A 249 14.41 2.61 -0.68
CA THR A 249 15.24 3.54 0.11
C THR A 249 16.21 2.78 1.00
N ARG A 250 15.72 1.79 1.75
CA ARG A 250 16.57 0.95 2.60
C ARG A 250 17.64 0.22 1.79
N ASP A 251 17.27 -0.45 0.71
CA ASP A 251 18.15 -1.37 -0.02
C ASP A 251 19.15 -0.67 -0.93
N HIS A 252 18.77 0.46 -1.52
CA HIS A 252 19.59 1.12 -2.54
C HIS A 252 20.20 2.45 -2.08
N ARG A 253 19.76 3.02 -0.96
CA ARG A 253 20.36 4.25 -0.40
C ARG A 253 21.02 4.00 0.95
N ILE A 254 20.31 3.36 1.88
CA ILE A 254 20.81 3.19 3.26
C ILE A 254 21.83 2.06 3.36
N ARG A 255 21.46 0.82 3.00
CA ARG A 255 22.33 -0.36 3.13
C ARG A 255 23.69 -0.23 2.42
N PRO A 256 23.78 0.34 1.19
CA PRO A 256 25.07 0.55 0.55
C PRO A 256 25.98 1.47 1.37
N ARG A 257 25.46 2.58 1.89
CA ARG A 257 26.21 3.52 2.73
C ARG A 257 26.64 2.90 4.05
N LEU A 258 25.77 2.11 4.70
CA LEU A 258 26.11 1.40 5.94
C LEU A 258 27.31 0.45 5.77
N ARG A 259 27.50 -0.12 4.57
CA ARG A 259 28.62 -1.02 4.26
C ARG A 259 29.94 -0.28 4.02
N THR A 260 29.89 0.95 3.51
CA THR A 260 31.08 1.65 3.00
C THR A 260 31.48 2.89 3.81
N ASP A 261 30.59 3.43 4.63
CA ASP A 261 30.80 4.66 5.40
C ASP A 261 30.64 4.38 6.92
N PRO A 262 31.75 4.17 7.65
CA PRO A 262 31.72 3.95 9.09
C PRO A 262 31.13 5.12 9.89
N ALA A 263 31.29 6.36 9.42
CA ALA A 263 30.74 7.53 10.10
C ALA A 263 29.21 7.54 9.97
N TYR A 264 28.68 7.25 8.78
CA TYR A 264 27.24 7.10 8.58
C TYR A 264 26.66 5.92 9.37
N ARG A 265 27.37 4.79 9.44
CA ARG A 265 26.98 3.62 10.24
C ARG A 265 26.75 3.99 11.72
N LYS A 266 27.62 4.83 12.29
CA LYS A 266 27.49 5.36 13.65
C LYS A 266 26.41 6.44 13.75
N ALA A 267 26.29 7.30 12.74
CA ALA A 267 25.41 8.46 12.77
C ALA A 267 23.93 8.14 12.45
N ILE A 268 23.63 7.02 11.79
CA ILE A 268 22.27 6.73 11.30
C ILE A 268 21.22 6.77 12.43
N THR A 269 20.09 7.42 12.17
CA THR A 269 18.93 7.55 13.07
C THR A 269 17.63 7.29 12.30
N PRO A 270 16.49 7.08 12.99
CA PRO A 270 15.18 7.03 12.35
C PRO A 270 14.86 8.27 11.50
N GLN A 271 15.29 9.46 11.93
CA GLN A 271 15.09 10.71 11.18
C GLN A 271 15.93 10.77 9.91
N LEU A 272 17.19 10.34 9.95
CA LEU A 272 18.02 10.28 8.74
C LEU A 272 17.44 9.29 7.71
N ALA A 273 16.92 8.14 8.17
CA ALA A 273 16.24 7.19 7.28
C ALA A 273 14.95 7.78 6.68
N LEU A 274 14.19 8.58 7.45
CA LEU A 274 13.05 9.32 6.95
C LEU A 274 13.46 10.36 5.87
N ASP A 275 14.55 11.08 6.06
CA ASP A 275 15.02 12.08 5.09
C ASP A 275 15.45 11.42 3.77
N GLU A 276 16.12 10.27 3.83
CA GLU A 276 16.43 9.45 2.64
C GLU A 276 15.15 9.01 1.90
N LEU A 277 14.11 8.60 2.65
CA LEU A 277 12.81 8.25 2.07
C LEU A 277 12.16 9.49 1.43
N ARG A 278 12.22 10.64 2.09
CA ARG A 278 11.61 11.88 1.57
C ARG A 278 12.14 12.23 0.20
N GLU A 279 13.46 12.22 0.06
CA GLU A 279 14.14 12.53 -1.19
C GLU A 279 13.84 11.48 -2.27
N HIS A 280 13.96 10.19 -1.94
CA HIS A 280 13.71 9.12 -2.89
C HIS A 280 12.26 9.11 -3.39
N PHE A 281 11.31 9.21 -2.47
CA PHE A 281 9.87 9.16 -2.78
C PHE A 281 9.45 10.34 -3.66
N HIS A 282 9.90 11.56 -3.33
CA HIS A 282 9.60 12.74 -4.12
C HIS A 282 10.06 12.56 -5.59
N LYS A 283 11.30 12.12 -5.80
CA LYS A 283 11.83 11.83 -7.15
C LYS A 283 11.02 10.75 -7.88
N LYS A 284 10.69 9.65 -7.19
CA LYS A 284 9.92 8.55 -7.78
C LYS A 284 8.53 8.99 -8.23
N LYS A 285 7.89 9.88 -7.47
CA LYS A 285 6.59 10.45 -7.80
C LYS A 285 6.63 11.45 -8.95
N THR A 286 7.60 12.36 -8.97
CA THR A 286 7.61 13.50 -9.92
C THR A 286 8.29 13.18 -11.25
N ALA A 287 9.19 12.21 -11.28
CA ALA A 287 9.95 11.83 -12.48
C ALA A 287 9.84 10.34 -12.86
N GLY A 288 9.16 9.53 -12.04
CA GLY A 288 9.05 8.08 -12.22
C GLY A 288 7.73 7.63 -12.84
N THR A 289 7.16 6.56 -12.28
CA THR A 289 5.99 5.86 -12.82
C THR A 289 4.82 6.77 -13.23
N PRO A 290 4.43 7.81 -12.45
CA PRO A 290 3.28 8.63 -12.81
C PRO A 290 3.44 9.45 -14.10
N THR A 291 4.65 9.58 -14.65
CA THR A 291 4.91 10.35 -15.89
C THR A 291 4.90 9.48 -17.15
N VAL A 292 4.84 8.15 -17.01
CA VAL A 292 5.07 7.19 -18.10
C VAL A 292 4.12 7.43 -19.28
N LEU A 293 2.81 7.59 -19.01
CA LEU A 293 1.80 7.77 -20.06
C LEU A 293 2.10 8.96 -20.98
N LEU A 294 2.27 10.15 -20.40
CA LEU A 294 2.55 11.36 -21.19
C LEU A 294 3.90 11.28 -21.90
N ARG A 295 4.92 10.74 -21.22
CA ARG A 295 6.25 10.58 -21.82
C ARG A 295 6.23 9.64 -23.02
N ASP A 296 5.46 8.57 -22.97
CA ASP A 296 5.39 7.61 -24.07
C ASP A 296 4.49 8.10 -25.20
N LEU A 297 3.42 8.86 -24.90
CA LEU A 297 2.63 9.58 -25.91
C LEU A 297 3.48 10.60 -26.67
N ALA A 298 4.32 11.37 -25.97
CA ALA A 298 5.18 12.39 -26.57
C ALA A 298 6.26 11.84 -27.52
N LYS A 299 6.54 10.53 -27.49
CA LYS A 299 7.49 9.88 -28.42
C LYS A 299 6.86 9.53 -29.76
N ARG A 300 5.53 9.59 -29.88
CA ARG A 300 4.82 9.16 -31.08
C ARG A 300 4.78 10.27 -32.13
N PRO A 301 5.10 9.98 -33.40
CA PRO A 301 5.12 10.99 -34.45
C PRO A 301 3.72 11.51 -34.82
N ASP A 302 2.67 10.73 -34.53
CA ASP A 302 1.28 11.10 -34.81
C ASP A 302 0.61 11.88 -33.67
N VAL A 303 1.29 12.07 -32.53
CA VAL A 303 0.73 12.73 -31.34
C VAL A 303 1.46 14.03 -31.04
N ASP A 304 0.70 15.07 -30.73
CA ASP A 304 1.20 16.27 -30.06
C ASP A 304 0.35 16.53 -28.82
N THR A 305 0.98 16.47 -27.64
CA THR A 305 0.31 16.73 -26.36
C THR A 305 0.08 18.22 -26.12
N GLY A 306 0.64 19.12 -26.93
CA GLY A 306 0.60 20.55 -26.70
C GLY A 306 1.07 20.91 -25.29
N GLY A 307 0.36 21.82 -24.63
CA GLY A 307 0.61 22.22 -23.24
C GLY A 307 0.05 21.29 -22.16
N MET A 308 -0.32 20.04 -22.47
CA MET A 308 -0.85 19.13 -21.45
C MET A 308 0.23 18.70 -20.46
N HIS A 309 -0.01 18.96 -19.17
CA HIS A 309 0.83 18.48 -18.08
C HIS A 309 -0.05 17.86 -17.00
N PHE A 310 0.17 16.57 -16.71
CA PHE A 310 -0.44 15.89 -15.57
C PHE A 310 0.40 14.68 -15.16
N LEU A 311 0.28 14.28 -13.89
CA LEU A 311 0.76 13.00 -13.40
C LEU A 311 -0.40 12.01 -13.39
N GLN A 312 -0.14 10.74 -13.69
CA GLN A 312 -1.14 9.69 -13.55
C GLN A 312 -1.63 9.61 -12.09
N ARG A 313 -2.88 9.99 -11.84
CA ARG A 313 -3.40 10.23 -10.47
C ARG A 313 -3.76 8.96 -9.72
N ASN A 314 -4.19 7.92 -10.41
CA ASN A 314 -4.70 6.69 -9.80
C ASN A 314 -3.61 5.67 -9.43
N ILE A 315 -2.33 6.07 -9.47
CA ILE A 315 -1.21 5.28 -8.97
C ILE A 315 -1.36 5.10 -7.45
N TYR A 316 -1.07 3.90 -6.95
CA TYR A 316 -0.96 3.66 -5.51
C TYR A 316 0.49 3.39 -5.09
N SER A 317 0.80 3.52 -3.81
CA SER A 317 2.08 3.04 -3.28
C SER A 317 1.91 1.58 -2.86
N TRP A 318 2.71 0.68 -3.41
CA TRP A 318 2.77 -0.72 -3.03
C TRP A 318 3.89 -0.86 -2.02
N GLU A 319 3.60 -1.17 -0.76
CA GLU A 319 4.59 -0.97 0.31
C GLU A 319 4.46 -1.97 1.46
N THR A 320 5.61 -2.48 1.88
CA THR A 320 5.73 -3.35 3.03
C THR A 320 5.79 -2.58 4.36
N MET A 321 6.47 -1.42 4.37
CA MET A 321 6.66 -0.58 5.57
C MET A 321 5.49 0.38 5.82
N VAL A 322 4.37 -0.15 6.31
CA VAL A 322 3.09 0.57 6.47
C VAL A 322 3.14 1.79 7.39
N SER A 323 4.10 1.90 8.31
CA SER A 323 4.26 3.09 9.15
C SER A 323 4.55 4.37 8.34
N THR A 324 5.01 4.23 7.10
CA THR A 324 5.28 5.35 6.19
C THR A 324 4.02 5.91 5.51
N ALA A 325 2.86 5.28 5.69
CA ALA A 325 1.62 5.58 4.96
C ALA A 325 1.20 7.05 5.02
N GLY A 326 1.22 7.63 6.23
CA GLY A 326 0.84 9.03 6.44
C GLY A 326 1.68 10.01 5.63
N TYR A 327 2.99 9.76 5.51
CA TYR A 327 3.88 10.57 4.70
C TYR A 327 3.61 10.38 3.21
N GLN A 328 3.61 9.13 2.74
CA GLN A 328 3.46 8.84 1.31
C GLN A 328 2.13 9.34 0.73
N LEU A 329 1.03 9.30 1.50
CA LEU A 329 -0.28 9.77 1.05
C LEU A 329 -0.51 11.29 1.19
N SER A 330 0.32 11.99 1.97
CA SER A 330 0.18 13.44 2.18
C SER A 330 1.13 14.29 1.34
N GLU A 331 2.22 13.71 0.85
CA GLU A 331 3.25 14.46 0.13
C GLU A 331 2.76 14.94 -1.26
N GLY A 332 2.80 16.25 -1.48
CA GLY A 332 2.34 16.90 -2.71
C GLY A 332 0.82 17.07 -2.83
N GLY A 333 0.09 17.05 -1.71
CA GLY A 333 -1.33 17.41 -1.67
C GLY A 333 -2.19 16.45 -2.50
N ALA A 334 -2.74 16.93 -3.62
CA ALA A 334 -3.57 16.11 -4.52
C ALA A 334 -2.76 15.16 -5.44
N ALA A 335 -1.42 15.29 -5.50
CA ALA A 335 -0.53 14.45 -6.31
C ALA A 335 -0.71 12.93 -6.01
N PRO A 336 -0.33 12.02 -6.93
CA PRO A 336 -0.24 10.60 -6.57
C PRO A 336 0.73 10.40 -5.40
N PRO A 337 0.63 9.30 -4.65
CA PRO A 337 -0.30 8.20 -4.83
C PRO A 337 -1.73 8.52 -4.35
N ALA A 338 -2.73 7.95 -5.01
CA ALA A 338 -4.14 8.02 -4.59
C ALA A 338 -4.47 7.05 -3.45
N SER A 339 -3.65 6.03 -3.24
CA SER A 339 -3.84 5.05 -2.18
C SER A 339 -2.54 4.34 -1.81
N MET A 340 -2.57 3.56 -0.74
CA MET A 340 -1.47 2.68 -0.36
C MET A 340 -1.96 1.25 -0.18
N VAL A 341 -1.23 0.30 -0.73
CA VAL A 341 -1.48 -1.13 -0.65
C VAL A 341 -0.39 -1.75 0.20
N TRP A 342 -0.80 -2.47 1.25
CA TRP A 342 0.14 -3.23 2.05
C TRP A 342 0.62 -4.47 1.31
N GLU A 343 1.94 -4.58 1.17
CA GLU A 343 2.67 -5.78 0.82
C GLU A 343 3.03 -6.59 2.08
N PRO A 344 2.48 -7.81 2.25
CA PRO A 344 2.84 -8.63 3.38
C PRO A 344 4.31 -9.12 3.30
N PRO A 345 5.16 -8.79 4.29
CA PRO A 345 6.58 -9.14 4.25
C PRO A 345 6.84 -10.63 4.49
N GLY A 346 7.43 -11.34 3.51
CA GLY A 346 7.90 -12.71 3.69
C GLY A 346 6.90 -13.62 4.43
N ARG A 347 7.38 -14.56 5.25
CA ARG A 347 6.57 -15.60 5.95
C ARG A 347 5.63 -15.07 7.04
N VAL A 348 4.72 -14.16 6.71
CA VAL A 348 3.87 -13.43 7.67
C VAL A 348 2.63 -14.22 8.07
N GLY A 349 2.21 -14.05 9.32
CA GLY A 349 1.00 -14.65 9.86
C GLY A 349 0.83 -14.24 11.31
N THR A 350 -0.39 -14.25 11.81
CA THR A 350 -0.76 -13.81 13.16
C THR A 350 0.08 -14.51 14.22
N ARG A 351 0.15 -15.84 14.12
CA ARG A 351 0.91 -16.70 15.02
C ARG A 351 2.43 -16.65 14.79
N ARG A 352 2.90 -16.08 13.69
CA ARG A 352 4.34 -15.81 13.48
C ARG A 352 4.72 -14.44 14.03
N THR A 353 3.97 -13.41 13.68
CA THR A 353 4.37 -12.01 13.85
C THR A 353 4.04 -11.45 15.22
N LEU A 354 2.88 -11.77 15.80
CA LEU A 354 2.52 -11.26 17.14
C LEU A 354 3.45 -11.78 18.24
N PRO A 355 3.85 -13.07 18.27
CA PRO A 355 4.92 -13.54 19.15
C PRO A 355 6.21 -12.73 19.05
N GLU A 356 6.68 -12.42 17.82
CA GLU A 356 7.87 -11.59 17.60
C GLU A 356 7.68 -10.18 18.17
N MET A 357 6.52 -9.55 17.91
CA MET A 357 6.20 -8.24 18.46
C MET A 357 6.13 -8.23 19.98
N ASN A 358 5.49 -9.21 20.60
CA ASN A 358 5.38 -9.33 22.06
C ASN A 358 6.76 -9.44 22.70
N MET A 359 7.60 -10.36 22.20
CA MET A 359 8.96 -10.54 22.69
C MET A 359 9.83 -9.30 22.46
N THR A 360 9.63 -8.57 21.37
CA THR A 360 10.47 -7.42 21.01
C THR A 360 10.06 -6.14 21.73
N TYR A 361 8.76 -5.88 21.87
CA TYR A 361 8.26 -4.59 22.37
C TYR A 361 7.74 -4.67 23.81
N GLY A 362 7.71 -5.85 24.43
CA GLY A 362 7.24 -6.03 25.81
C GLY A 362 5.73 -5.89 25.98
N CYS A 363 4.97 -6.00 24.88
CA CYS A 363 3.52 -6.11 24.90
C CYS A 363 3.08 -7.58 25.05
N GLN A 364 1.80 -7.78 25.37
CA GLN A 364 1.15 -9.09 25.48
C GLN A 364 -0.11 -9.12 24.61
N ILE A 365 0.06 -8.99 23.30
CA ILE A 365 -1.05 -9.02 22.35
C ILE A 365 -1.48 -10.48 22.11
N PRO A 366 -2.78 -10.83 22.27
CA PRO A 366 -3.25 -12.20 22.05
C PRO A 366 -3.03 -12.68 20.60
N VAL A 367 -2.60 -13.93 20.44
CA VAL A 367 -2.19 -14.52 19.14
C VAL A 367 -3.22 -15.46 18.54
N ASP A 368 -4.36 -15.62 19.21
CA ASP A 368 -5.48 -16.48 18.85
C ASP A 368 -6.42 -15.87 17.80
N SER A 369 -6.37 -14.55 17.62
CA SER A 369 -7.21 -13.84 16.66
C SER A 369 -6.40 -13.10 15.59
N PRO A 370 -6.63 -13.39 14.28
CA PRO A 370 -5.98 -12.66 13.19
C PRO A 370 -6.34 -11.16 13.16
N LYS A 371 -7.45 -10.78 13.81
CA LYS A 371 -7.85 -9.40 14.02
C LYS A 371 -6.78 -8.56 14.70
N ASN A 372 -6.07 -9.12 15.68
CA ASN A 372 -5.12 -8.34 16.46
C ASN A 372 -3.94 -7.90 15.61
N PHE A 373 -3.41 -8.79 14.78
CA PHE A 373 -2.34 -8.45 13.84
C PHE A 373 -2.83 -7.52 12.73
N ALA A 374 -3.96 -7.87 12.09
CA ALA A 374 -4.53 -7.07 11.03
C ALA A 374 -4.86 -5.64 11.47
N SER A 375 -5.37 -5.44 12.70
CA SER A 375 -5.70 -4.11 13.24
C SER A 375 -4.47 -3.22 13.39
N ILE A 376 -3.29 -3.79 13.66
CA ILE A 376 -2.03 -3.02 13.70
C ILE A 376 -1.68 -2.53 12.30
N ILE A 377 -1.71 -3.41 11.31
CA ILE A 377 -1.36 -3.09 9.93
C ILE A 377 -2.36 -2.11 9.31
N TYR A 378 -3.65 -2.44 9.41
CA TYR A 378 -4.73 -1.64 8.85
C TYR A 378 -4.94 -0.34 9.61
N GLY A 379 -4.56 -0.26 10.90
CA GLY A 379 -4.56 0.98 11.66
C GLY A 379 -3.66 2.05 11.01
N PHE A 380 -2.50 1.68 10.48
CA PHE A 380 -1.64 2.61 9.74
C PHE A 380 -2.26 3.05 8.42
N LEU A 381 -2.79 2.10 7.64
CA LEU A 381 -3.35 2.36 6.32
C LEU A 381 -4.65 3.18 6.39
N ARG A 382 -5.58 2.79 7.27
CA ARG A 382 -6.85 3.49 7.50
C ARG A 382 -6.61 4.86 8.12
N GLY A 383 -5.71 4.97 9.10
CA GLY A 383 -5.33 6.25 9.69
C GLY A 383 -4.81 7.24 8.65
N ALA A 384 -3.93 6.78 7.76
CA ALA A 384 -3.40 7.61 6.68
C ALA A 384 -4.46 7.97 5.64
N ALA A 385 -5.30 7.02 5.23
CA ALA A 385 -6.43 7.24 4.33
C ALA A 385 -7.43 8.26 4.90
N ARG A 386 -7.74 8.18 6.20
CA ARG A 386 -8.61 9.13 6.91
C ARG A 386 -8.00 10.53 6.95
N ALA A 387 -6.73 10.66 7.31
CA ALA A 387 -6.05 11.94 7.45
C ALA A 387 -5.88 12.68 6.11
N THR A 388 -5.84 11.96 5.00
CA THR A 388 -5.55 12.51 3.66
C THR A 388 -6.75 12.46 2.71
N SER A 389 -7.87 11.87 3.14
CA SER A 389 -9.03 11.53 2.29
C SER A 389 -8.66 10.65 1.08
N ARG A 390 -7.58 9.88 1.20
CA ARG A 390 -7.12 8.92 0.19
C ARG A 390 -7.68 7.52 0.47
N ASP A 391 -7.35 6.57 -0.39
CA ASP A 391 -7.78 5.18 -0.25
C ASP A 391 -6.65 4.28 0.26
N TRP A 392 -6.98 3.04 0.56
CA TRP A 392 -6.00 2.03 0.96
C TRP A 392 -6.43 0.63 0.52
N GLY A 393 -5.50 -0.31 0.58
CA GLY A 393 -5.73 -1.71 0.23
C GLY A 393 -4.68 -2.64 0.82
N MET A 394 -4.74 -3.89 0.40
CA MET A 394 -3.82 -4.94 0.83
C MET A 394 -3.58 -5.95 -0.29
N SER A 395 -2.50 -6.71 -0.19
CA SER A 395 -2.25 -7.85 -1.05
C SER A 395 -2.03 -9.13 -0.25
N ILE A 396 -2.03 -10.27 -0.95
CA ILE A 396 -1.63 -11.58 -0.43
C ILE A 396 -0.44 -12.09 -1.22
N TYR A 397 0.55 -12.58 -0.50
CA TYR A 397 1.77 -13.21 -1.02
C TYR A 397 1.78 -14.68 -0.61
N GLY A 398 2.48 -15.53 -1.36
CA GLY A 398 2.61 -16.98 -1.11
C GLY A 398 3.18 -17.34 0.27
N ALA A 399 3.86 -16.40 0.91
CA ALA A 399 4.43 -16.56 2.24
C ALA A 399 3.47 -16.17 3.38
N VAL A 400 2.29 -15.61 3.06
CA VAL A 400 1.22 -15.39 4.04
C VAL A 400 0.66 -16.74 4.52
N ASP A 401 0.42 -16.85 5.82
CA ASP A 401 -0.30 -17.98 6.41
C ASP A 401 -1.68 -18.12 5.76
N ARG A 402 -1.92 -19.27 5.12
CA ARG A 402 -3.17 -19.54 4.37
C ARG A 402 -4.40 -19.45 5.26
N THR A 403 -4.26 -19.76 6.54
CA THR A 403 -5.37 -19.70 7.51
C THR A 403 -5.82 -18.26 7.78
N ASP A 404 -4.92 -17.29 7.63
CA ASP A 404 -5.21 -15.88 7.82
C ASP A 404 -5.66 -15.18 6.52
N ALA A 405 -5.21 -15.65 5.36
CA ALA A 405 -5.34 -14.93 4.08
C ALA A 405 -6.80 -14.56 3.70
N PHE A 406 -7.75 -15.49 3.87
CA PHE A 406 -9.17 -15.22 3.61
C PHE A 406 -9.76 -14.19 4.58
N TRP A 407 -9.39 -14.31 5.85
CA TRP A 407 -9.89 -13.44 6.91
C TRP A 407 -9.33 -12.02 6.78
N PHE A 408 -8.04 -11.87 6.46
CA PHE A 408 -7.41 -10.57 6.23
C PHE A 408 -8.15 -9.75 5.16
N GLN A 409 -8.53 -10.37 4.04
CA GLN A 409 -9.20 -9.66 2.94
C GLN A 409 -10.62 -9.21 3.33
N THR A 410 -11.42 -10.08 3.92
CA THR A 410 -12.79 -9.74 4.34
C THR A 410 -12.79 -8.69 5.45
N HIS A 411 -11.86 -8.80 6.40
CA HIS A 411 -11.70 -7.78 7.43
C HIS A 411 -11.24 -6.43 6.85
N ALA A 412 -10.29 -6.43 5.91
CA ALA A 412 -9.86 -5.20 5.25
C ALA A 412 -11.01 -4.54 4.48
N HIS A 413 -11.84 -5.34 3.79
CA HIS A 413 -13.05 -4.88 3.11
C HIS A 413 -14.00 -4.17 4.08
N ASP A 414 -14.24 -4.76 5.25
CA ASP A 414 -15.14 -4.20 6.28
C ASP A 414 -14.57 -2.94 6.94
N LEU A 415 -13.26 -2.72 6.85
CA LEU A 415 -12.61 -1.49 7.29
C LEU A 415 -12.46 -0.43 6.17
N GLY A 416 -13.01 -0.69 4.98
CA GLY A 416 -13.04 0.28 3.88
C GLY A 416 -11.87 0.21 2.90
N ALA A 417 -11.11 -0.90 2.86
CA ALA A 417 -10.12 -1.15 1.82
C ALA A 417 -10.79 -1.24 0.44
N ARG A 418 -10.11 -0.75 -0.60
CA ARG A 418 -10.61 -0.74 -1.98
C ARG A 418 -9.77 -1.54 -2.97
N LEU A 419 -8.54 -1.87 -2.59
CA LEU A 419 -7.59 -2.54 -3.47
C LEU A 419 -7.16 -3.86 -2.82
N PHE A 420 -7.24 -4.94 -3.60
CA PHE A 420 -6.96 -6.31 -3.21
C PHE A 420 -6.18 -6.97 -4.32
N PHE A 421 -4.94 -7.36 -4.06
CA PHE A 421 -4.10 -7.94 -5.08
C PHE A 421 -3.45 -9.24 -4.62
N PHE A 422 -3.11 -10.11 -5.56
CA PHE A 422 -2.36 -11.33 -5.29
C PHE A 422 -1.05 -11.27 -6.05
N TRP A 423 0.07 -11.44 -5.35
CA TRP A 423 1.36 -11.53 -6.02
C TRP A 423 1.53 -12.94 -6.57
N ASP A 424 1.50 -13.09 -7.88
CA ASP A 424 1.39 -14.35 -8.61
C ASP A 424 2.70 -14.76 -9.30
N SER A 425 3.83 -14.27 -8.81
CA SER A 425 5.15 -14.65 -9.35
C SER A 425 6.21 -14.64 -8.26
N HIS A 426 7.43 -15.05 -8.63
CA HIS A 426 8.64 -14.96 -7.80
C HIS A 426 8.62 -15.76 -6.49
N LYS A 427 9.33 -16.90 -6.47
CA LYS A 427 9.70 -17.67 -5.26
C LYS A 427 8.61 -17.71 -4.17
N LEU A 428 8.97 -17.43 -2.93
CA LEU A 428 8.08 -17.43 -1.77
C LEU A 428 6.94 -16.39 -1.85
N ALA A 429 7.03 -15.41 -2.76
CA ALA A 429 6.00 -14.38 -2.92
C ALA A 429 4.80 -14.88 -3.75
N CYS A 430 4.97 -15.93 -4.55
CA CYS A 430 3.96 -16.41 -5.49
C CYS A 430 2.75 -17.07 -4.79
N VAL A 431 1.56 -16.53 -5.03
CA VAL A 431 0.27 -17.19 -4.79
C VAL A 431 -0.12 -17.93 -6.08
N PRO A 432 -0.29 -19.26 -6.05
CA PRO A 432 -0.67 -20.01 -7.24
C PRO A 432 -2.03 -19.59 -7.81
N PHE A 433 -2.19 -19.67 -9.13
CA PHE A 433 -3.36 -19.17 -9.86
C PHE A 433 -4.71 -19.66 -9.31
N ASN A 434 -4.87 -20.96 -9.06
CA ASN A 434 -6.10 -21.50 -8.47
C ASN A 434 -6.38 -20.97 -7.06
N GLU A 435 -5.33 -20.66 -6.29
CA GLU A 435 -5.49 -20.02 -4.99
C GLU A 435 -5.91 -18.55 -5.12
N CYS A 436 -5.36 -17.80 -6.08
CA CYS A 436 -5.84 -16.46 -6.42
C CYS A 436 -7.34 -16.47 -6.79
N LEU A 437 -7.79 -17.44 -7.60
CA LEU A 437 -9.21 -17.58 -7.96
C LEU A 437 -10.08 -17.89 -6.73
N ALA A 438 -9.63 -18.76 -5.83
CA ALA A 438 -10.37 -19.09 -4.61
C ALA A 438 -10.49 -17.88 -3.67
N LEU A 439 -9.41 -17.11 -3.49
CA LEU A 439 -9.40 -15.89 -2.69
C LEU A 439 -10.33 -14.83 -3.29
N ALA A 440 -10.28 -14.64 -4.62
CA ALA A 440 -11.16 -13.72 -5.34
C ALA A 440 -12.65 -14.09 -5.18
N ARG A 441 -13.00 -15.38 -5.31
CA ARG A 441 -14.40 -15.84 -5.15
C ARG A 441 -14.92 -15.58 -3.75
N ASN A 442 -14.10 -15.85 -2.74
CA ASN A 442 -14.46 -15.58 -1.35
C ASN A 442 -14.70 -14.08 -1.10
N LEU A 443 -13.79 -13.22 -1.57
CA LEU A 443 -13.93 -11.78 -1.41
C LEU A 443 -15.13 -11.22 -2.20
N ARG A 444 -15.38 -11.74 -3.41
CA ARG A 444 -16.57 -11.40 -4.21
C ARG A 444 -17.85 -11.74 -3.47
N ALA A 445 -17.98 -12.96 -2.96
CA ALA A 445 -19.17 -13.39 -2.21
C ALA A 445 -19.39 -12.51 -0.96
N HIS A 446 -18.32 -12.15 -0.25
CA HIS A 446 -18.37 -11.21 0.87
C HIS A 446 -18.84 -9.82 0.43
N ALA A 447 -18.33 -9.28 -0.67
CA ALA A 447 -18.74 -7.97 -1.18
C ALA A 447 -20.20 -7.95 -1.67
N GLU A 448 -20.67 -9.02 -2.32
CA GLU A 448 -22.05 -9.16 -2.80
C GLU A 448 -23.07 -9.22 -1.65
N SER A 449 -22.67 -9.76 -0.49
CA SER A 449 -23.47 -9.72 0.75
C SER A 449 -23.41 -8.38 1.50
N HIS A 450 -22.48 -7.49 1.11
CA HIS A 450 -22.30 -6.16 1.70
C HIS A 450 -22.23 -5.05 0.62
N PRO A 451 -23.24 -4.94 -0.26
CA PRO A 451 -23.15 -4.14 -1.49
C PRO A 451 -23.16 -2.63 -1.27
N ARG A 452 -23.62 -2.16 -0.10
CA ARG A 452 -23.72 -0.73 0.24
C ARG A 452 -22.67 -0.37 1.28
N ARG A 453 -21.55 0.19 0.81
CA ARG A 453 -20.42 0.57 1.65
C ARG A 453 -20.33 2.09 1.79
N ASP A 454 -20.51 2.59 2.99
CA ASP A 454 -20.18 3.98 3.31
C ASP A 454 -18.68 4.09 3.60
N LEU A 455 -17.87 4.25 2.55
CA LEU A 455 -16.41 4.33 2.67
C LEU A 455 -15.95 5.50 3.56
N VAL A 456 -16.72 6.59 3.64
CA VAL A 456 -16.38 7.73 4.51
C VAL A 456 -16.52 7.33 5.97
N ARG A 457 -17.63 6.66 6.32
CA ARG A 457 -17.85 6.12 7.66
C ARG A 457 -16.85 5.04 8.01
N LEU A 458 -16.57 4.10 7.11
CA LEU A 458 -15.62 3.00 7.36
C LEU A 458 -14.20 3.52 7.64
N LYS A 459 -13.73 4.52 6.87
CA LYS A 459 -12.42 5.17 7.14
C LYS A 459 -12.38 5.89 8.48
N ARG A 460 -13.53 6.30 9.02
CA ARG A 460 -13.66 7.02 10.31
C ARG A 460 -14.05 6.12 11.48
N ALA A 461 -13.98 4.80 11.31
CA ALA A 461 -14.41 3.84 12.34
C ALA A 461 -13.53 3.83 13.59
N ALA A 462 -12.32 4.40 13.56
CA ALA A 462 -11.45 4.49 14.73
C ALA A 462 -11.88 5.59 15.71
N GLU A 463 -11.90 5.25 17.00
CA GLU A 463 -12.16 6.19 18.09
C GLU A 463 -10.86 6.78 18.65
N VAL A 464 -9.76 6.03 18.58
CA VAL A 464 -8.46 6.41 19.13
C VAL A 464 -7.44 6.58 18.00
N LEU A 465 -6.60 7.60 18.08
CA LEU A 465 -5.41 7.73 17.25
C LEU A 465 -4.16 7.56 18.11
N ILE A 466 -3.23 6.70 17.70
CA ILE A 466 -1.93 6.55 18.34
C ILE A 466 -0.84 7.05 17.38
N LEU A 467 -0.13 8.10 17.80
CA LEU A 467 0.91 8.78 17.05
C LEU A 467 2.29 8.29 17.51
N LEU A 468 3.10 7.88 16.54
CA LEU A 468 4.48 7.43 16.71
C LEU A 468 5.45 8.53 16.21
N PRO A 469 6.65 8.71 16.80
CA PRO A 469 7.60 9.68 16.27
C PRO A 469 7.99 9.39 14.81
N PRO A 470 8.09 10.43 13.96
CA PRO A 470 8.45 10.25 12.55
C PRO A 470 9.76 9.48 12.37
N GLY A 471 9.75 8.56 11.40
CA GLY A 471 10.90 7.70 11.09
C GLY A 471 10.97 6.42 11.90
N TYR A 472 10.24 6.26 13.01
CA TYR A 472 10.19 4.97 13.72
C TYR A 472 9.34 3.98 12.92
N ASN A 473 9.88 2.81 12.60
CA ASN A 473 9.29 1.91 11.61
C ASN A 473 9.27 0.47 12.11
N LEU A 474 8.29 -0.32 11.67
CA LEU A 474 8.14 -1.74 12.05
C LEU A 474 9.14 -2.69 11.38
N GLY A 475 9.90 -2.22 10.39
CA GLY A 475 10.81 -3.03 9.58
C GLY A 475 10.13 -3.59 8.32
N HIS A 476 10.77 -4.59 7.68
CA HIS A 476 10.36 -5.20 6.41
C HIS A 476 10.01 -6.69 6.55
N VAL A 477 10.68 -7.60 5.81
CA VAL A 477 10.66 -9.09 5.91
C VAL A 477 10.72 -9.65 7.34
N HIS A 478 11.16 -8.83 8.28
CA HIS A 478 11.43 -9.16 9.67
C HIS A 478 10.66 -8.23 10.61
N MET A 479 9.40 -7.94 10.26
CA MET A 479 8.50 -7.15 11.09
C MET A 479 8.52 -7.66 12.53
N GLY A 480 8.95 -6.81 13.46
CA GLY A 480 9.06 -7.17 14.88
C GLY A 480 10.37 -7.84 15.32
N LYS A 481 11.46 -7.88 14.53
CA LYS A 481 12.78 -8.46 14.92
C LYS A 481 13.79 -7.45 15.50
N GLY A 482 13.34 -6.52 16.32
CA GLY A 482 14.27 -5.73 17.14
C GLY A 482 15.11 -4.67 16.44
N SER A 483 14.87 -4.39 15.15
CA SER A 483 15.49 -3.24 14.47
C SER A 483 14.50 -2.42 13.63
N LEU A 484 14.65 -1.11 13.68
CA LEU A 484 13.87 -0.18 12.86
C LEU A 484 14.40 -0.24 11.42
N TRP A 485 13.50 -0.03 10.44
CA TRP A 485 13.82 -0.08 9.00
C TRP A 485 14.42 -1.40 8.49
N GLY A 486 14.56 -2.44 9.32
CA GLY A 486 15.19 -3.70 8.91
C GLY A 486 16.70 -3.59 8.65
N VAL A 487 17.38 -2.70 9.37
CA VAL A 487 18.85 -2.55 9.39
C VAL A 487 19.36 -2.67 10.83
N GLY A 488 20.43 -3.43 11.07
CA GLY A 488 20.88 -3.75 12.43
C GLY A 488 21.41 -2.55 13.22
N GLU A 489 21.92 -1.57 12.49
CA GLU A 489 22.44 -0.31 13.00
C GLU A 489 21.36 0.57 13.63
N LEU A 490 20.08 0.27 13.39
CA LEU A 490 18.92 0.86 14.06
C LEU A 490 18.25 -0.14 15.04
N ASN A 491 19.05 -0.92 15.76
CA ASN A 491 18.57 -1.83 16.80
C ASN A 491 17.92 -1.10 17.98
N LEU A 492 17.01 -1.78 18.68
CA LEU A 492 16.20 -1.17 19.75
C LEU A 492 16.97 -0.75 21.01
N GLU A 493 18.23 -1.18 21.18
CA GLU A 493 19.07 -0.79 22.33
C GLU A 493 19.82 0.51 22.13
N ARG A 494 19.85 1.05 20.90
CA ARG A 494 20.39 2.38 20.64
C ARG A 494 19.52 3.47 21.26
N ARG A 495 20.18 4.52 21.71
CA ARG A 495 19.56 5.73 22.26
C ARG A 495 19.32 6.74 21.14
N ASN A 496 18.19 7.42 21.21
CA ASN A 496 17.86 8.57 20.38
C ASN A 496 18.51 9.85 20.93
N ARG A 497 18.20 11.00 20.32
CA ARG A 497 18.70 12.33 20.72
C ARG A 497 18.30 12.76 22.14
N GLU A 498 17.22 12.23 22.68
CA GLU A 498 16.76 12.47 24.06
C GLU A 498 17.45 11.53 25.07
N GLY A 499 18.41 10.72 24.61
CA GLY A 499 19.08 9.71 25.43
C GLY A 499 18.18 8.51 25.76
N VAL A 500 17.02 8.35 25.13
CA VAL A 500 16.07 7.26 25.39
C VAL A 500 16.26 6.14 24.38
N LYS A 501 16.22 4.88 24.83
CA LYS A 501 16.33 3.72 23.94
C LYS A 501 15.13 3.64 23.01
N TYR A 502 15.35 3.29 21.73
CA TYR A 502 14.24 3.05 20.79
C TYR A 502 13.26 2.00 21.31
N ARG A 503 13.70 1.00 22.09
CA ARG A 503 12.83 0.02 22.75
C ARG A 503 11.76 0.65 23.63
N ILE A 504 12.07 1.71 24.37
CA ILE A 504 11.13 2.36 25.28
C ILE A 504 10.03 3.07 24.48
N VAL A 505 10.42 3.81 23.44
CA VAL A 505 9.49 4.51 22.53
C VAL A 505 8.55 3.49 21.87
N MET A 506 9.11 2.44 21.25
CA MET A 506 8.30 1.41 20.59
C MET A 506 7.46 0.59 21.57
N GLY A 507 7.98 0.31 22.78
CA GLY A 507 7.25 -0.40 23.82
C GLY A 507 6.03 0.37 24.31
N ASN A 508 6.17 1.69 24.50
CA ASN A 508 5.02 2.55 24.82
C ASN A 508 3.97 2.53 23.70
N PHE A 509 4.40 2.63 22.44
CA PHE A 509 3.50 2.57 21.28
C PHE A 509 2.70 1.26 21.24
N PHE A 510 3.36 0.11 21.36
CA PHE A 510 2.70 -1.19 21.33
C PHE A 510 1.88 -1.50 22.58
N THR A 511 2.21 -0.91 23.73
CA THR A 511 1.40 -1.04 24.95
C THR A 511 0.06 -0.31 24.81
N GLU A 512 0.03 0.86 24.18
CA GLU A 512 -1.23 1.59 23.91
C GLU A 512 -2.09 0.89 22.84
N ILE A 513 -1.46 0.25 21.84
CA ILE A 513 -2.13 -0.66 20.90
C ILE A 513 -2.76 -1.83 21.65
N GLU A 514 -1.97 -2.52 22.49
CA GLU A 514 -2.45 -3.64 23.32
C GLU A 514 -3.66 -3.21 24.16
N ARG A 515 -3.61 -2.01 24.75
CA ARG A 515 -4.72 -1.44 25.51
C ARG A 515 -5.98 -1.27 24.68
N CYS A 516 -5.89 -0.70 23.49
CA CYS A 516 -7.06 -0.51 22.62
C CYS A 516 -7.66 -1.87 22.20
N LEU A 517 -6.82 -2.84 21.84
CA LEU A 517 -7.26 -4.20 21.49
C LEU A 517 -8.01 -4.87 22.66
N ARG A 518 -7.49 -4.79 23.88
CA ARG A 518 -8.10 -5.38 25.08
C ARG A 518 -9.41 -4.72 25.48
N LEU A 519 -9.56 -3.42 25.20
CA LEU A 519 -10.81 -2.67 25.44
C LEU A 519 -11.81 -2.84 24.30
N GLY A 520 -11.46 -3.53 23.21
CA GLY A 520 -12.30 -3.63 22.02
C GLY A 520 -12.49 -2.30 21.27
N VAL A 521 -11.60 -1.32 21.50
CA VAL A 521 -11.70 0.02 20.92
C VAL A 521 -10.93 0.05 19.59
N ALA A 522 -11.59 0.51 18.53
CA ALA A 522 -10.94 0.68 17.24
C ALA A 522 -9.95 1.87 17.27
N PHE A 523 -8.76 1.65 16.71
CA PHE A 523 -7.69 2.65 16.70
C PHE A 523 -7.07 2.80 15.31
N ASP A 524 -6.58 4.01 15.01
CA ASP A 524 -5.71 4.31 13.88
C ASP A 524 -4.29 4.61 14.37
N LEU A 525 -3.32 4.40 13.49
CA LEU A 525 -1.90 4.58 13.75
C LEU A 525 -1.30 5.54 12.72
N LEU A 526 -0.46 6.47 13.15
CA LEU A 526 0.23 7.39 12.25
C LEU A 526 1.60 7.78 12.80
N TRP A 527 2.48 8.26 11.92
CA TRP A 527 3.55 9.15 12.37
C TRP A 527 2.97 10.50 12.79
N ASP A 528 3.54 11.09 13.84
CA ASP A 528 3.25 12.46 14.30
C ASP A 528 3.88 13.47 13.33
N LEU A 529 3.28 13.61 12.15
CA LEU A 529 3.75 14.51 11.09
C LEU A 529 3.05 15.86 11.20
N ASP A 530 3.81 16.95 11.18
CA ASP A 530 3.28 18.32 11.34
C ASP A 530 2.24 18.69 10.27
N ASN A 531 2.38 18.15 9.05
CA ASN A 531 1.49 18.41 7.93
C ASN A 531 0.18 17.59 7.98
N LEU A 532 0.02 16.69 8.96
CA LEU A 532 -1.21 15.95 9.18
C LEU A 532 -1.95 16.53 10.38
N GLN A 533 -3.21 16.92 10.16
CA GLN A 533 -4.10 17.40 11.22
C GLN A 533 -5.27 16.41 11.39
N PRO A 534 -5.02 15.24 12.01
CA PRO A 534 -6.05 14.23 12.20
C PRO A 534 -7.17 14.75 13.12
N SER A 535 -8.42 14.54 12.72
CA SER A 535 -9.60 15.03 13.44
C SER A 535 -10.69 13.96 13.59
N GLY A 536 -11.63 14.20 14.52
CA GLY A 536 -12.77 13.33 14.79
C GLY A 536 -12.47 12.07 15.61
N TYR A 537 -11.33 12.03 16.30
CA TYR A 537 -11.01 10.97 17.26
C TYR A 537 -11.47 11.41 18.65
N ARG A 538 -11.99 10.46 19.45
CA ARG A 538 -12.32 10.70 20.86
C ARG A 538 -11.06 10.94 21.69
N GLU A 539 -9.99 10.21 21.37
CA GLU A 539 -8.71 10.27 22.08
C GLU A 539 -7.54 10.27 21.08
N VAL A 540 -6.53 11.10 21.35
CA VAL A 540 -5.24 11.09 20.64
C VAL A 540 -4.14 10.79 21.64
N VAL A 541 -3.40 9.72 21.38
CA VAL A 541 -2.26 9.26 22.17
C VAL A 541 -0.98 9.52 21.40
N ARG A 542 -0.13 10.41 21.88
CA ARG A 542 1.16 10.75 21.26
C ARG A 542 2.31 10.15 22.05
N ILE A 543 3.03 9.23 21.41
CA ILE A 543 4.28 8.68 21.93
C ILE A 543 5.40 9.66 21.60
N ARG A 544 6.12 10.11 22.61
CA ARG A 544 7.20 11.09 22.46
C ARG A 544 8.57 10.41 22.41
N GLU A 545 9.53 11.05 21.75
CA GLU A 545 10.92 10.53 21.70
C GLU A 545 11.60 10.51 23.07
N ASP A 546 11.20 11.39 23.99
CA ASP A 546 11.69 11.40 25.37
C ASP A 546 11.10 10.27 26.24
N GLY A 547 10.37 9.32 25.65
CA GLY A 547 9.81 8.16 26.33
C GLY A 547 8.52 8.43 27.09
N ARG A 548 8.00 9.67 27.07
CA ARG A 548 6.70 10.01 27.68
C ARG A 548 5.54 9.75 26.73
N VAL A 549 4.34 9.68 27.30
CA VAL A 549 3.09 9.48 26.55
C VAL A 549 2.14 10.65 26.85
N GLU A 550 1.79 11.40 25.82
CA GLU A 550 0.79 12.47 25.90
C GLU A 550 -0.57 11.92 25.48
N VAL A 551 -1.59 12.09 26.32
CA VAL A 551 -2.97 11.70 26.02
C VAL A 551 -3.82 12.95 25.96
N ARG A 552 -4.57 13.13 24.87
CA ARG A 552 -5.57 14.18 24.70
C ARG A 552 -6.95 13.58 24.50
N ALA A 553 -7.91 14.00 25.30
CA ALA A 553 -9.31 13.64 25.18
C ALA A 553 -10.18 14.88 25.44
N GLY A 554 -10.85 15.38 24.40
CA GLY A 554 -11.49 16.70 24.46
C GLY A 554 -10.47 17.80 24.77
N GLU A 555 -10.76 18.62 25.78
CA GLU A 555 -9.86 19.68 26.26
C GLU A 555 -8.79 19.20 27.24
N GLN A 556 -8.93 17.97 27.76
CA GLN A 556 -8.00 17.42 28.73
C GLN A 556 -6.73 16.94 28.03
N LYS A 557 -5.59 17.36 28.57
CA LYS A 557 -4.26 16.92 28.17
C LYS A 557 -3.49 16.42 29.39
N VAL A 558 -3.01 15.19 29.32
CA VAL A 558 -2.18 14.58 30.36
C VAL A 558 -0.88 14.07 29.73
N VAL A 559 0.25 14.30 30.40
CA VAL A 559 1.54 13.72 30.02
C VAL A 559 1.93 12.71 31.09
N LEU A 560 2.12 11.47 30.67
CA LEU A 560 2.48 10.33 31.50
C LEU A 560 3.94 9.96 31.27
N ASP A 561 4.59 9.44 32.30
CA ASP A 561 5.98 8.96 32.21
C ASP A 561 6.13 7.73 31.31
N LYS A 562 5.04 6.97 31.12
CA LYS A 562 4.98 5.76 30.29
C LYS A 562 3.56 5.47 29.82
N ALA A 563 3.43 4.51 28.90
CA ALA A 563 2.13 4.05 28.42
C ALA A 563 1.24 3.48 29.53
N ARG A 564 -0.08 3.61 29.35
CA ARG A 564 -1.09 3.05 30.25
C ARG A 564 -1.12 1.54 30.09
N MET A 565 -0.73 0.82 31.14
CA MET A 565 -0.70 -0.64 31.13
C MET A 565 -2.12 -1.21 31.14
N PRO A 566 -2.53 -2.02 30.15
CA PRO A 566 -3.83 -2.66 30.18
C PRO A 566 -3.89 -3.84 31.15
N ALA A 567 -5.11 -4.28 31.48
CA ALA A 567 -5.33 -5.52 32.20
C ALA A 567 -4.85 -6.71 31.35
N ARG A 568 -3.80 -7.38 31.83
CA ARG A 568 -3.21 -8.56 31.18
C ARG A 568 -3.83 -9.85 31.73
N PRO A 569 -3.77 -10.96 30.99
CA PRO A 569 -4.30 -12.24 31.45
C PRO A 569 -3.55 -12.65 32.73
N GLY A 570 -4.29 -13.25 33.67
CA GLY A 570 -3.68 -13.80 34.87
C GLY A 570 -2.78 -15.01 34.56
N GLY A 571 -2.27 -15.62 35.62
CA GLY A 571 -1.48 -16.85 35.56
C GLY A 571 0.02 -16.65 35.43
N THR A 572 0.75 -17.75 35.54
CA THR A 572 2.21 -17.77 35.60
C THR A 572 2.81 -17.61 34.20
N PRO A 573 3.65 -16.58 33.95
CA PRO A 573 4.40 -16.47 32.70
C PRO A 573 5.48 -17.56 32.59
N PRO A 574 6.01 -17.82 31.40
CA PRO A 574 7.15 -18.73 31.27
C PRO A 574 8.38 -18.21 32.02
N ARG A 575 9.31 -19.10 32.34
CA ARG A 575 10.63 -18.76 32.89
C ARG A 575 11.72 -19.09 31.90
N LEU A 576 12.73 -18.23 31.83
CA LEU A 576 13.82 -18.32 30.88
C LEU A 576 15.16 -18.08 31.59
N ALA A 577 16.08 -19.03 31.46
CA ALA A 577 17.46 -18.90 31.88
C ALA A 577 18.40 -19.13 30.68
N MET A 578 19.59 -18.55 30.70
CA MET A 578 20.53 -18.62 29.57
C MET A 578 21.98 -18.78 30.03
N SER A 579 22.72 -19.62 29.32
CA SER A 579 24.18 -19.76 29.39
C SER A 579 24.81 -19.62 28.01
N VAL A 580 26.10 -19.24 27.99
CA VAL A 580 26.90 -19.10 26.76
C VAL A 580 28.28 -19.72 27.01
N SER A 581 28.79 -20.48 26.05
CA SER A 581 30.08 -21.19 26.13
C SER A 581 30.75 -21.32 24.75
N PRO A 582 32.08 -21.36 24.63
CA PRO A 582 33.06 -21.08 25.69
C PRO A 582 33.04 -19.59 26.05
N ALA A 583 33.38 -19.26 27.30
CA ALA A 583 33.55 -17.87 27.74
C ALA A 583 35.04 -17.52 27.71
N ASN A 584 35.38 -16.24 27.46
CA ASN A 584 36.75 -15.72 27.53
C ASN A 584 37.73 -16.48 26.64
N THR A 585 37.40 -16.63 25.36
CA THR A 585 38.25 -17.25 24.34
C THR A 585 38.58 -16.21 23.26
N PRO A 586 39.76 -16.24 22.62
CA PRO A 586 40.09 -15.31 21.55
C PRO A 586 39.20 -15.46 20.31
N ALA A 587 38.87 -14.35 19.64
CA ALA A 587 38.21 -14.36 18.32
C ALA A 587 39.19 -14.77 17.20
N PRO A 588 38.74 -15.36 16.07
CA PRO A 588 37.36 -15.76 15.78
C PRO A 588 37.01 -17.07 16.49
N LEU A 589 35.82 -17.15 17.09
CA LEU A 589 35.33 -18.38 17.73
C LEU A 589 33.86 -18.67 17.44
N THR A 590 33.50 -19.95 17.55
CA THR A 590 32.12 -20.41 17.55
C THR A 590 31.66 -20.58 18.99
N MET A 591 30.57 -19.92 19.35
CA MET A 591 29.91 -20.00 20.64
C MET A 591 28.65 -20.83 20.54
N THR A 592 28.32 -21.52 21.64
CA THR A 592 27.03 -22.15 21.90
C THR A 592 26.30 -21.34 22.96
N ALA A 593 25.07 -20.91 22.66
CA ALA A 593 24.13 -20.43 23.67
C ALA A 593 23.08 -21.49 23.95
N SER A 594 22.75 -21.67 25.22
CA SER A 594 21.75 -22.63 25.69
C SER A 594 20.72 -21.89 26.55
N ALA A 595 19.44 -22.00 26.20
CA ALA A 595 18.33 -21.45 26.95
C ALA A 595 17.52 -22.57 27.59
N THR A 596 17.32 -22.50 28.91
CA THR A 596 16.40 -23.38 29.64
C THR A 596 15.06 -22.67 29.81
N ILE A 597 14.02 -23.26 29.24
CA ILE A 597 12.66 -22.74 29.23
C ILE A 597 11.79 -23.61 30.13
N THR A 598 11.08 -22.99 31.06
CA THR A 598 10.02 -23.64 31.84
C THR A 598 8.70 -23.01 31.43
N GLU A 599 7.75 -23.83 30.99
CA GLU A 599 6.40 -23.34 30.69
C GLU A 599 5.71 -22.85 31.97
N GLY A 600 4.90 -21.82 31.82
CA GLY A 600 3.98 -21.37 32.87
C GLY A 600 2.61 -22.04 32.67
N ASP A 601 1.55 -21.25 32.77
CA ASP A 601 0.18 -21.77 32.64
C ASP A 601 -0.27 -21.98 31.18
N ALA A 602 0.54 -21.57 30.20
CA ALA A 602 0.26 -21.77 28.77
C ALA A 602 1.50 -22.26 28.03
N ALA A 603 1.27 -23.03 26.97
CA ALA A 603 2.32 -23.59 26.14
C ALA A 603 3.14 -22.50 25.44
N ILE A 604 4.45 -22.71 25.36
CA ILE A 604 5.36 -21.84 24.60
C ILE A 604 5.08 -21.99 23.11
N TYR A 605 5.01 -20.88 22.40
CA TYR A 605 4.81 -20.89 20.96
C TYR A 605 5.52 -19.73 20.26
N TYR A 606 6.50 -20.07 19.42
CA TYR A 606 7.15 -19.12 18.52
C TYR A 606 7.58 -19.83 17.23
N THR A 607 7.36 -19.24 16.06
CA THR A 607 7.78 -19.79 14.75
C THR A 607 8.38 -18.70 13.85
N LEU A 608 9.23 -19.07 12.87
CA LEU A 608 9.67 -18.15 11.79
C LEU A 608 8.84 -18.34 10.51
N GLY A 609 7.73 -19.07 10.61
CA GLY A 609 6.97 -19.52 9.46
C GLY A 609 7.38 -20.91 8.98
N ALA A 610 6.78 -21.32 7.87
CA ALA A 610 7.02 -22.61 7.22
C ALA A 610 8.51 -22.81 6.88
N ASN A 611 9.02 -24.03 7.01
CA ASN A 611 10.36 -24.39 6.50
C ASN A 611 10.32 -24.68 4.98
N PRO A 612 11.43 -25.05 4.32
CA PRO A 612 11.44 -25.41 2.90
C PRO A 612 10.44 -26.51 2.48
N LYS A 613 9.93 -27.31 3.43
CA LYS A 613 8.91 -28.34 3.21
C LYS A 613 7.48 -27.86 3.51
N GLY A 614 7.27 -26.56 3.73
CA GLY A 614 5.96 -26.02 4.11
C GLY A 614 5.56 -26.24 5.58
N VAL A 615 6.45 -26.78 6.42
CA VAL A 615 6.13 -27.17 7.80
C VAL A 615 6.50 -26.07 8.79
N TYR A 616 5.51 -25.61 9.57
CA TYR A 616 5.72 -24.66 10.66
C TYR A 616 6.30 -25.38 11.88
N ARG A 617 7.45 -24.91 12.37
CA ARG A 617 8.10 -25.45 13.57
C ARG A 617 8.03 -24.45 14.71
N ASN A 618 7.77 -24.97 15.91
CA ASN A 618 7.94 -24.20 17.14
C ASN A 618 9.42 -24.22 17.53
N VAL A 619 9.95 -23.03 17.75
CA VAL A 619 11.39 -22.76 17.86
C VAL A 619 11.74 -22.23 19.24
N MET A 620 10.70 -22.00 20.05
CA MET A 620 10.72 -21.72 21.48
C MET A 620 11.38 -20.41 21.91
N ALA A 621 12.45 -19.95 21.24
CA ALA A 621 13.21 -18.75 21.64
C ALA A 621 13.68 -17.90 20.45
N ALA A 622 13.71 -16.59 20.66
CA ALA A 622 14.34 -15.58 19.81
C ALA A 622 15.71 -15.18 20.40
N TRP A 623 16.68 -14.86 19.52
CA TRP A 623 18.07 -14.61 19.91
C TRP A 623 18.63 -13.38 19.21
N GLU A 624 19.12 -12.42 20.00
CA GLU A 624 19.69 -11.16 19.53
C GLU A 624 21.07 -10.94 20.14
N LEU A 625 22.07 -10.71 19.30
CA LEU A 625 23.45 -10.43 19.72
C LEU A 625 23.78 -8.96 19.47
N TYR A 626 24.30 -8.31 20.50
CA TYR A 626 24.81 -6.95 20.46
C TYR A 626 26.33 -6.99 20.63
N GLY A 627 27.04 -6.33 19.72
CA GLY A 627 28.49 -6.28 19.68
C GLY A 627 29.11 -5.19 20.55
N PRO A 628 30.43 -4.98 20.40
CA PRO A 628 31.18 -3.99 21.16
C PRO A 628 30.73 -2.55 20.87
N GLU A 629 30.41 -2.23 19.61
CA GLU A 629 29.90 -0.92 19.22
C GLU A 629 28.36 -0.89 19.26
N ASN A 630 27.77 0.30 19.38
CA ASN A 630 26.32 0.46 19.57
C ASN A 630 25.49 0.03 18.35
N GLU A 631 26.07 0.15 17.16
CA GLU A 631 25.49 -0.24 15.88
C GLU A 631 25.64 -1.75 15.59
N ASP A 632 26.46 -2.48 16.36
CA ASP A 632 26.72 -3.89 16.12
C ASP A 632 25.55 -4.73 16.65
N TYR A 633 24.78 -5.29 15.73
CA TYR A 633 23.60 -6.08 16.03
C TYR A 633 23.40 -7.22 15.03
N ARG A 634 23.04 -8.41 15.54
CA ARG A 634 22.63 -9.56 14.75
C ARG A 634 21.44 -10.28 15.37
N PHE A 635 20.50 -10.70 14.52
CA PHE A 635 19.46 -11.67 14.90
C PHE A 635 19.93 -13.08 14.52
N LEU A 636 20.32 -13.88 15.52
CA LEU A 636 21.23 -15.02 15.33
C LEU A 636 20.67 -16.27 14.63
N ARG A 637 19.37 -16.31 14.33
CA ARG A 637 18.74 -17.55 13.86
C ARG A 637 18.90 -17.87 12.37
N TRP A 638 19.49 -16.96 11.60
CA TRP A 638 19.76 -17.19 10.17
C TRP A 638 21.14 -17.81 9.91
N GLU A 639 22.04 -17.77 10.89
CA GLU A 639 23.43 -18.21 10.77
C GLU A 639 23.69 -19.56 11.46
N SER A 640 22.75 -20.06 12.26
CA SER A 640 22.89 -21.31 13.00
C SER A 640 22.31 -22.49 12.23
N GLU A 641 22.91 -23.68 12.38
CA GLU A 641 22.18 -24.93 12.19
C GLU A 641 20.84 -24.85 12.95
N ALA A 642 19.81 -25.57 12.49
CA ALA A 642 18.50 -25.57 13.15
C ALA A 642 18.68 -25.74 14.68
N ALA A 643 18.08 -24.83 15.45
CA ALA A 643 18.18 -24.85 16.91
C ALA A 643 17.94 -26.26 17.46
N ARG A 644 18.82 -26.73 18.34
CA ARG A 644 18.70 -28.05 18.94
C ARG A 644 17.76 -27.95 20.13
N ILE A 645 16.63 -28.66 20.07
CA ILE A 645 15.59 -28.59 21.08
C ILE A 645 15.55 -29.92 21.83
N HIS A 646 15.88 -29.89 23.12
CA HIS A 646 15.86 -31.04 24.01
C HIS A 646 14.72 -30.87 25.01
N ARG A 647 13.69 -31.72 24.93
CA ARG A 647 12.54 -31.69 25.84
C ARG A 647 12.80 -32.62 27.01
N GLY A 648 12.94 -32.07 28.22
CA GLY A 648 13.06 -32.81 29.47
C GLY A 648 11.74 -32.85 30.25
N ALA A 649 11.78 -33.46 31.44
CA ALA A 649 10.64 -33.45 32.37
C ALA A 649 10.47 -32.05 32.97
N GLY A 650 9.51 -31.28 32.45
CA GLY A 650 9.14 -29.95 32.97
C GLY A 650 9.99 -28.78 32.46
N THR A 651 11.07 -29.02 31.71
CA THR A 651 11.88 -27.97 31.08
C THR A 651 12.25 -28.34 29.66
N THR A 652 12.43 -27.33 28.80
CA THR A 652 12.95 -27.50 27.43
C THR A 652 14.23 -26.69 27.28
N THR A 653 15.29 -27.34 26.81
CA THR A 653 16.55 -26.68 26.47
C THR A 653 16.60 -26.40 24.98
N VAL A 654 16.97 -25.16 24.62
CA VAL A 654 17.10 -24.69 23.24
C VAL A 654 18.52 -24.20 23.03
N GLU A 655 19.25 -24.82 22.10
CA GLU A 655 20.64 -24.48 21.82
C GLU A 655 20.83 -23.93 20.41
N ILE A 656 21.67 -22.90 20.30
CA ILE A 656 22.12 -22.33 19.03
C ILE A 656 23.64 -22.18 19.02
N GLY A 657 24.25 -22.39 17.86
CA GLY A 657 25.64 -22.02 17.59
C GLY A 657 25.71 -20.69 16.84
N PHE A 658 26.67 -19.83 17.16
CA PHE A 658 26.92 -18.57 16.45
C PHE A 658 28.39 -18.18 16.46
N LYS A 659 28.84 -17.41 15.47
CA LYS A 659 30.24 -16.98 15.32
C LYS A 659 30.45 -15.59 15.87
N VAL A 660 31.61 -15.34 16.47
CA VAL A 660 32.09 -14.01 16.87
C VAL A 660 33.46 -13.77 16.25
N GLU A 661 33.59 -12.68 15.50
CA GLU A 661 34.79 -12.39 14.69
C GLU A 661 35.68 -11.30 15.31
N THR A 662 35.09 -10.34 16.03
CA THR A 662 35.83 -9.22 16.62
C THR A 662 35.93 -9.36 18.14
N PRO A 663 37.10 -9.09 18.73
CA PRO A 663 37.24 -8.97 20.18
C PRO A 663 36.36 -7.87 20.76
N GLY A 664 36.02 -7.97 22.05
CA GLY A 664 35.31 -6.93 22.78
C GLY A 664 34.19 -7.47 23.66
N ARG A 665 33.36 -6.55 24.16
CA ARG A 665 32.26 -6.85 25.07
C ARG A 665 30.96 -7.07 24.29
N TYR A 666 30.35 -8.23 24.48
CA TYR A 666 29.10 -8.61 23.84
C TYR A 666 27.98 -8.72 24.86
N ARG A 667 26.75 -8.59 24.35
CA ARG A 667 25.52 -8.89 25.10
C ARG A 667 24.63 -9.78 24.24
N LEU A 668 24.25 -10.93 24.76
CA LEU A 668 23.25 -11.80 24.17
C LEU A 668 21.92 -11.59 24.90
N ARG A 669 20.84 -11.40 24.13
CA ARG A 669 19.47 -11.42 24.59
C ARG A 669 18.78 -12.66 24.05
N THR A 670 18.03 -13.34 24.90
CA THR A 670 17.07 -14.36 24.51
C THR A 670 15.69 -14.02 25.03
N ALA A 671 14.65 -14.35 24.27
CA ALA A 671 13.27 -14.13 24.66
C ALA A 671 12.39 -15.31 24.24
N THR A 672 11.35 -15.58 25.02
CA THR A 672 10.31 -16.57 24.73
C THR A 672 8.92 -16.00 25.01
N VAL A 673 7.89 -16.65 24.47
CA VAL A 673 6.49 -16.23 24.60
C VAL A 673 5.55 -17.44 24.59
N ASP A 674 4.50 -17.36 25.39
CA ASP A 674 3.44 -18.35 25.43
C ASP A 674 2.22 -17.96 24.58
N LEU A 675 1.27 -18.87 24.42
CA LEU A 675 0.04 -18.64 23.66
C LEU A 675 -0.87 -17.54 24.25
N ALA A 676 -0.69 -17.16 25.52
CA ALA A 676 -1.39 -16.03 26.13
C ALA A 676 -0.69 -14.68 25.84
N GLY A 677 0.45 -14.71 25.15
CA GLY A 677 1.28 -13.55 24.83
C GLY A 677 2.20 -13.13 25.98
N ARG A 678 2.30 -13.89 27.07
CA ARG A 678 3.20 -13.58 28.18
C ARG A 678 4.63 -13.93 27.78
N THR A 679 5.55 -13.02 28.07
CA THR A 679 6.94 -13.13 27.63
C THR A 679 7.89 -13.29 28.81
N ALA A 680 9.04 -13.91 28.54
CA ALA A 680 10.20 -13.87 29.43
C ALA A 680 11.43 -13.57 28.60
N GLU A 681 12.36 -12.80 29.17
CA GLU A 681 13.64 -12.48 28.55
C GLU A 681 14.80 -12.74 29.51
N ALA A 682 15.96 -13.04 28.95
CA ALA A 682 17.21 -13.17 29.68
C ALA A 682 18.35 -12.50 28.92
N TRP A 683 19.28 -11.91 29.66
CA TRP A 683 20.45 -11.23 29.14
C TRP A 683 21.73 -11.85 29.70
N LYS A 684 22.76 -12.00 28.86
CA LYS A 684 24.08 -12.44 29.27
C LYS A 684 25.14 -11.56 28.60
N GLY A 685 25.96 -10.90 29.42
CA GLY A 685 27.19 -10.27 28.95
C GLY A 685 28.34 -11.27 28.92
N PHE A 686 29.23 -11.14 27.93
CA PHE A 686 30.47 -11.90 27.85
C PHE A 686 31.55 -11.10 27.13
N THR A 687 32.81 -11.48 27.34
CA THR A 687 33.97 -10.84 26.72
C THR A 687 34.65 -11.83 25.78
N VAL A 688 35.06 -11.33 24.63
CA VAL A 688 35.88 -12.07 23.65
C VAL A 688 37.25 -11.40 23.59
N GLU A 689 38.29 -12.18 23.80
CA GLU A 689 39.66 -11.67 23.92
C GLU A 689 40.28 -11.43 22.53
N PRO A 690 41.24 -10.50 22.42
CA PRO A 690 42.07 -10.41 21.22
C PRO A 690 42.93 -11.67 21.07
N VAL A 691 43.28 -12.02 19.82
CA VAL A 691 44.30 -13.03 19.55
C VAL A 691 45.59 -12.59 20.22
N GLN A 692 46.09 -13.37 21.17
CA GLN A 692 47.44 -13.17 21.70
C GLN A 692 48.41 -13.40 20.53
N THR A 693 49.02 -12.31 20.05
CA THR A 693 50.11 -12.40 19.08
C THR A 693 51.37 -12.80 19.86
N PRO A 694 52.15 -13.79 19.40
CA PRO A 694 53.35 -14.24 20.11
C PRO A 694 54.36 -13.13 20.39
#